data_AF-I3I586-F1
#
_entry.id   AF-I3I586-F1
#
_cell.length_a   1.000
_cell.length_b   1.000
_cell.length_c   1.000
_cell.angle_alpha   90.00
_cell.angle_beta   90.00
_cell.angle_gamma   90.00
#
_symmetry.space_group_name_H-M   'P 1'
#
loop_
_entity.id
_entity.type
_entity.pdbx_description
1 polymer ?
#
loop_
_entity_poly.entity_id
_entity_poly.type
_entity_poly.pdbx_seq_one_letter_code
_entity_poly.pdbx_strand_id
1 'polypeptide(L)'
;MSALKSTLLLFILTIVFFNDKVLAQDNSAARLPVITLEQDFNGVDVTSGSYVTRSPFNLANPAASKLGISTYFSGRSFGFSLNTYFRDETYTSYGFDPSIRELTVVFEGRSYFFKCTGVGACVDLNYLKDGSSLVRLSMRPAFSSTGEDRYRFTYRDGTLVNFFDPTYTALQYCPDDDGCNAAIYHAYGYASNIKYPSGEMLTFDPLITKGYDTDGVYRAFSNIQSNLGYTLNFATEVPTNYVIPTKAGVFWQRQILAEDKDIKITLKQNNIDVSWVQGKRTFETIPNFGLSLKTFEQIDSIGRVSKWEFQGKFSSGCFPPNIDIRQSVITRETSPGGIVTEIKYHDAVNRMFHLWQVKSVKRGNNTWNYTYDSSVNPQVTVTDAYGGKRITLPSIGYNPLSTANGGCTAAIPGKPTRYTDELNRVTNVKLDTNSNEIAEITYPSGHGYIYQRDARSNITATYEKPSNGTSSVIIYKANYTSNCANALVCNQVNWTEDAKGNRTNYTYFESHGGIKTKTMPSNNDGVYRRDFYFYEGLNTGNGTVYRMIRQESCGLIATQLTATTCPVNADTKVQSTIYWKKTFLPESVTLTDGLGNSPLTTIYSYNDLGLIVNTNGPRNDINDVSYRTYDAVGRLIFEISPLPGGECQNTGQACRVRKMVKHYYNKDDQEVRTEIGSGNAINGSDFLWSSALKMTYDNSGKLIKTEELVP
;
A
#
# COMPACT_ATOMS: atom_id res chain seq x y z
N MET A 1 -56.15 -6.08 -33.10
CA MET A 1 -55.42 -6.67 -34.25
C MET A 1 -54.24 -5.77 -34.53
N SER A 2 -52.95 -6.13 -34.51
CA SER A 2 -52.19 -7.35 -34.17
C SER A 2 -50.71 -6.91 -34.23
N ALA A 3 -50.00 -6.88 -33.10
CA ALA A 3 -48.93 -7.85 -32.74
C ALA A 3 -47.53 -7.55 -33.33
N LEU A 4 -46.58 -7.26 -32.42
CA LEU A 4 -45.19 -7.79 -32.25
C LEU A 4 -44.34 -6.68 -31.57
N LYS A 5 -44.12 -6.65 -30.25
CA LYS A 5 -43.19 -7.46 -29.42
C LYS A 5 -41.79 -7.64 -30.04
N SER A 6 -40.78 -6.93 -29.50
CA SER A 6 -39.61 -7.56 -28.84
C SER A 6 -38.61 -6.52 -28.30
N THR A 7 -38.69 -6.33 -26.98
CA THR A 7 -37.60 -6.44 -26.00
C THR A 7 -36.15 -6.21 -26.46
N LEU A 8 -35.58 -5.06 -26.07
CA LEU A 8 -34.13 -4.88 -25.92
C LEU A 8 -33.85 -4.59 -24.44
N LEU A 9 -33.82 -5.65 -23.64
CA LEU A 9 -33.35 -5.62 -22.25
C LEU A 9 -31.82 -5.70 -22.30
N LEU A 10 -31.15 -4.54 -22.32
CA LEU A 10 -29.69 -4.47 -22.22
C LEU A 10 -29.31 -4.65 -20.74
N PHE A 11 -29.13 -5.92 -20.32
CA PHE A 11 -28.49 -6.24 -19.04
C PHE A 11 -27.01 -5.86 -19.14
N ILE A 12 -26.67 -4.65 -18.72
CA ILE A 12 -25.30 -4.33 -18.31
C ILE A 12 -25.12 -4.97 -16.94
N LEU A 13 -24.67 -6.22 -16.93
CA LEU A 13 -24.16 -6.88 -15.74
C LEU A 13 -22.77 -6.29 -15.47
N THR A 14 -22.74 -5.11 -14.84
CA THR A 14 -21.52 -4.60 -14.22
C THR A 14 -21.23 -5.50 -13.03
N ILE A 15 -20.55 -6.63 -13.26
CA ILE A 15 -19.87 -7.35 -12.18
C ILE A 15 -18.72 -6.44 -11.75
N VAL A 16 -19.05 -5.53 -10.83
CA VAL A 16 -18.05 -4.88 -10.00
C VAL A 16 -17.38 -6.02 -9.23
N PHE A 17 -16.14 -6.34 -9.58
CA PHE A 17 -15.29 -7.14 -8.72
C PHE A 17 -15.13 -6.35 -7.41
N PHE A 18 -15.97 -6.65 -6.44
CA PHE A 18 -15.68 -6.30 -5.07
C PHE A 18 -14.45 -7.12 -4.67
N ASN A 19 -13.29 -6.46 -4.62
CA ASN A 19 -12.19 -6.92 -3.77
C ASN A 19 -12.67 -6.75 -2.31
N ASP A 20 -13.51 -7.66 -1.83
CA ASP A 20 -14.21 -7.58 -0.54
C ASP A 20 -13.29 -7.70 0.70
N LYS A 21 -11.97 -7.77 0.53
CA LYS A 21 -11.05 -8.09 1.63
C LYS A 21 -10.71 -6.94 2.59
N VAL A 22 -11.33 -5.76 2.46
CA VAL A 22 -11.19 -4.65 3.43
C VAL A 22 -12.53 -3.93 3.73
N LEU A 23 -13.69 -4.49 3.36
CA LEU A 23 -14.98 -3.74 3.40
C LEU A 23 -15.67 -3.63 4.77
N ALA A 24 -15.01 -3.92 5.89
CA ALA A 24 -15.62 -3.66 7.20
C ALA A 24 -15.70 -2.15 7.52
N GLN A 25 -14.95 -1.28 6.83
CA GLN A 25 -14.95 0.17 7.07
C GLN A 25 -15.50 1.00 5.88
N ASP A 26 -15.78 0.39 4.72
CA ASP A 26 -15.50 1.08 3.46
C ASP A 26 -16.71 1.57 2.65
N ASN A 27 -17.93 1.64 3.20
CA ASN A 27 -19.06 2.23 2.44
C ASN A 27 -19.76 3.40 3.13
N SER A 28 -19.69 3.52 4.45
CA SER A 28 -20.16 4.71 5.18
C SER A 28 -19.02 5.62 5.64
N ALA A 29 -17.82 5.08 5.96
CA ALA A 29 -16.65 5.89 6.28
C ALA A 29 -15.83 6.30 5.04
N ALA A 30 -15.85 5.53 3.95
CA ALA A 30 -15.14 5.86 2.71
C ALA A 30 -15.68 7.11 1.98
N ARG A 31 -16.93 7.48 2.26
CA ARG A 31 -17.54 8.72 1.74
C ARG A 31 -17.25 9.94 2.61
N LEU A 32 -16.64 9.76 3.78
CA LEU A 32 -16.20 10.87 4.59
C LEU A 32 -14.84 11.30 4.05
N PRO A 33 -14.67 12.56 3.61
CA PRO A 33 -13.38 13.03 3.15
C PRO A 33 -12.43 13.04 4.34
N VAL A 34 -11.66 11.97 4.52
CA VAL A 34 -10.43 12.05 5.28
C VAL A 34 -9.49 12.80 4.36
N ILE A 35 -9.30 14.09 4.59
CA ILE A 35 -8.22 14.83 3.94
C ILE A 35 -6.92 14.27 4.50
N THR A 36 -6.45 13.16 3.93
CA THR A 36 -5.02 12.91 3.89
C THR A 36 -4.51 13.91 2.89
N LEU A 37 -3.85 14.97 3.38
CA LEU A 37 -3.15 15.89 2.48
C LEU A 37 -2.07 15.07 1.79
N GLU A 38 -2.38 14.68 0.56
CA GLU A 38 -1.48 13.94 -0.31
C GLU A 38 -0.28 14.81 -0.61
N GLN A 39 0.83 14.14 -0.86
CA GLN A 39 2.00 14.69 -1.51
C GLN A 39 1.56 15.57 -2.70
N ASP A 40 2.24 16.70 -2.90
CA ASP A 40 1.98 17.51 -4.08
C ASP A 40 2.13 16.64 -5.34
N PHE A 41 1.32 16.89 -6.36
CA PHE A 41 1.23 16.01 -7.53
C PHE A 41 2.56 15.88 -8.30
N ASN A 42 3.52 16.76 -8.01
CA ASN A 42 4.85 16.77 -8.60
C ASN A 42 5.92 16.10 -7.73
N GLY A 43 5.57 15.53 -6.57
CA GLY A 43 6.47 14.76 -5.74
C GLY A 43 6.91 15.44 -4.44
N VAL A 44 6.52 16.68 -4.15
CA VAL A 44 6.93 17.35 -2.92
C VAL A 44 5.94 17.11 -1.78
N ASP A 45 6.40 16.57 -0.66
CA ASP A 45 5.66 16.65 0.58
C ASP A 45 5.74 18.08 1.12
N VAL A 46 4.64 18.82 1.00
CA VAL A 46 4.55 20.23 1.39
C VAL A 46 4.71 20.46 2.89
N THR A 47 4.59 19.42 3.73
CA THR A 47 4.80 19.58 5.18
C THR A 47 6.28 19.52 5.53
N SER A 48 6.99 18.53 4.99
CA SER A 48 8.43 18.36 5.24
C SER A 48 9.31 19.19 4.32
N GLY A 49 8.79 19.56 3.15
CA GLY A 49 9.54 20.09 2.03
C GLY A 49 10.39 19.05 1.32
N SER A 50 10.21 17.77 1.60
CA SER A 50 11.01 16.69 0.99
C SER A 50 10.47 16.28 -0.38
N TYR A 51 11.36 15.95 -1.30
CA TYR A 51 10.97 15.27 -2.54
C TYR A 51 10.83 13.77 -2.27
N VAL A 52 9.63 13.25 -2.46
CA VAL A 52 9.33 11.83 -2.38
C VAL A 52 9.02 11.35 -3.81
N THR A 53 9.48 10.17 -4.18
CA THR A 53 9.07 9.57 -5.45
C THR A 53 8.99 8.06 -5.29
N ARG A 54 8.25 7.42 -6.19
CA ARG A 54 8.12 5.97 -6.28
C ARG A 54 8.59 5.53 -7.65
N SER A 55 9.18 4.35 -7.70
CA SER A 55 9.45 3.72 -8.98
C SER A 55 8.15 3.52 -9.77
N PRO A 56 8.19 3.78 -11.09
CA PRO A 56 7.10 3.37 -11.98
C PRO A 56 7.01 1.85 -12.12
N PHE A 57 8.06 1.11 -11.71
CA PHE A 57 8.10 -0.34 -11.78
C PHE A 57 7.68 -0.94 -10.44
N ASN A 58 6.51 -1.56 -10.44
CA ASN A 58 5.99 -2.32 -9.32
C ASN A 58 5.94 -3.80 -9.69
N LEU A 59 6.49 -4.67 -8.85
CA LEU A 59 6.26 -6.11 -8.98
C LEU A 59 5.18 -6.50 -7.99
N ALA A 60 3.99 -6.80 -8.48
CA ALA A 60 2.88 -7.28 -7.67
C ALA A 60 2.22 -8.47 -8.35
N ASN A 61 1.65 -9.37 -7.55
CA ASN A 61 0.88 -10.49 -8.05
C ASN A 61 -0.49 -10.52 -7.35
N PRO A 62 -1.61 -10.36 -8.06
CA PRO A 62 -2.95 -10.50 -7.48
C PRO A 62 -3.18 -11.83 -6.75
N ALA A 63 -2.51 -12.91 -7.17
CA ALA A 63 -2.61 -14.21 -6.52
C ALA A 63 -1.90 -14.30 -5.15
N ALA A 64 -0.94 -13.40 -4.90
CA ALA A 64 -0.24 -13.23 -3.63
C ALA A 64 -0.15 -11.74 -3.30
N SER A 65 -1.31 -11.15 -3.01
CA SER A 65 -1.49 -9.70 -2.90
C SER A 65 -0.55 -9.01 -1.91
N LYS A 66 -0.04 -9.74 -0.91
CA LYS A 66 0.91 -9.21 0.07
C LYS A 66 2.36 -9.35 -0.36
N LEU A 67 2.65 -10.19 -1.34
CA LEU A 67 3.95 -10.33 -1.98
C LEU A 67 4.06 -9.34 -3.15
N GLY A 68 4.20 -8.05 -2.81
CA GLY A 68 4.39 -6.98 -3.78
C GLY A 68 5.52 -6.04 -3.36
N ILE A 69 6.37 -5.66 -4.31
CA ILE A 69 7.47 -4.74 -4.08
C ILE A 69 7.37 -3.50 -4.97
N SER A 70 7.19 -2.35 -4.31
CA SER A 70 7.35 -1.03 -4.89
C SER A 70 8.55 -0.37 -4.22
N THR A 71 9.49 0.13 -5.03
CA THR A 71 10.63 0.89 -4.54
C THR A 71 10.26 2.37 -4.46
N TYR A 72 10.74 3.04 -3.43
CA TYR A 72 10.44 4.46 -3.20
C TYR A 72 11.63 5.17 -2.58
N PHE A 73 11.64 6.49 -2.74
CA PHE A 73 12.56 7.40 -2.08
C PHE A 73 11.76 8.36 -1.20
N SER A 74 12.09 8.41 0.09
CA SER A 74 11.35 9.15 1.12
C SER A 74 11.83 10.58 1.34
N GLY A 75 12.71 11.10 0.48
CA GLY A 75 13.42 12.38 0.72
C GLY A 75 14.77 12.21 1.40
N ARG A 76 14.95 11.12 2.15
CA ARG A 76 16.22 10.79 2.83
C ARG A 76 16.83 9.48 2.39
N SER A 77 15.99 8.46 2.20
CA SER A 77 16.47 7.10 1.98
C SER A 77 15.65 6.38 0.92
N PHE A 78 16.30 5.45 0.27
CA PHE A 78 15.62 4.42 -0.49
C PHE A 78 14.98 3.41 0.44
N GLY A 79 13.78 3.01 0.08
CA GLY A 79 13.04 1.94 0.70
C GLY A 79 12.28 1.14 -0.35
N PHE A 80 11.63 0.10 0.13
CA PHE A 80 10.66 -0.65 -0.65
C PHE A 80 9.54 -1.13 0.26
N SER A 81 8.38 -1.46 -0.31
CA SER A 81 7.14 -1.75 0.45
C SER A 81 7.28 -2.89 1.47
N LEU A 82 8.13 -3.88 1.19
CA LEU A 82 8.40 -5.02 2.09
C LEU A 82 9.59 -4.80 3.03
N ASN A 83 10.13 -3.58 3.09
CA ASN A 83 11.24 -3.25 3.98
C ASN A 83 10.73 -3.12 5.42
N THR A 84 10.50 -4.28 6.05
CA THR A 84 10.02 -4.39 7.43
C THR A 84 11.17 -4.75 8.35
N TYR A 85 11.46 -3.88 9.30
CA TYR A 85 12.54 -4.04 10.27
C TYR A 85 12.23 -3.27 11.54
N PHE A 86 12.97 -3.53 12.61
CA PHE A 86 13.07 -2.60 13.72
C PHE A 86 14.50 -2.11 13.87
N ARG A 87 14.62 -0.91 14.42
CA ARG A 87 15.87 -0.31 14.82
C ARG A 87 15.86 -0.09 16.32
N ASP A 88 16.95 -0.49 16.95
CA ASP A 88 17.26 -0.19 18.34
C ASP A 88 18.19 1.01 18.38
N GLU A 89 17.64 2.14 18.82
CA GLU A 89 18.35 3.41 19.00
C GLU A 89 18.30 3.85 20.46
N THR A 90 18.35 2.92 21.41
CA THR A 90 18.23 3.25 22.83
C THR A 90 19.28 4.29 23.24
N TYR A 91 18.87 5.55 23.44
CA TYR A 91 19.71 6.62 23.96
C TYR A 91 19.51 6.71 25.46
N THR A 92 20.53 6.39 26.23
CA THR A 92 20.42 6.36 27.68
C THR A 92 21.52 7.20 28.31
N SER A 93 21.24 7.84 29.44
CA SER A 93 22.27 8.48 30.26
C SER A 93 23.11 7.43 30.99
N TYR A 94 24.28 7.82 31.53
CA TYR A 94 25.14 6.95 32.33
C TYR A 94 24.38 6.30 33.51
N GLY A 95 24.56 5.00 33.74
CA GLY A 95 23.89 4.24 34.83
C GLY A 95 22.54 3.58 34.49
N PHE A 96 22.19 3.50 33.20
CA PHE A 96 20.91 2.93 32.78
C PHE A 96 20.86 1.41 32.77
N ASP A 97 19.66 0.86 32.97
CA ASP A 97 19.41 -0.57 32.91
C ASP A 97 19.48 -1.07 31.45
N PRO A 98 20.44 -1.96 31.11
CA PRO A 98 20.55 -2.53 29.77
C PRO A 98 19.36 -3.44 29.41
N SER A 99 18.38 -3.65 30.28
CA SER A 99 17.11 -4.27 29.94
C SER A 99 16.19 -3.35 29.13
N ILE A 100 16.36 -2.03 29.27
CA ILE A 100 15.48 -1.04 28.65
C ILE A 100 15.92 -0.77 27.21
N ARG A 101 14.95 -0.77 26.30
CA ARG A 101 15.12 -0.62 24.85
C ARG A 101 14.12 0.34 24.27
N GLU A 102 14.59 1.30 23.48
CA GLU A 102 13.77 2.21 22.69
C GLU A 102 13.88 1.83 21.22
N LEU A 103 12.78 1.31 20.70
CA LEU A 103 12.73 0.62 19.41
C LEU A 103 11.83 1.39 18.45
N THR A 104 12.31 1.57 17.22
CA THR A 104 11.49 2.04 16.10
C THR A 104 11.22 0.85 15.17
N VAL A 105 9.99 0.39 15.09
CA VAL A 105 9.55 -0.61 14.12
C VAL A 105 9.10 0.10 12.85
N VAL A 106 9.66 -0.26 11.71
CA VAL A 106 9.21 0.20 10.39
C VAL A 106 8.42 -0.93 9.72
N PHE A 107 7.14 -0.67 9.44
CA PHE A 107 6.23 -1.61 8.79
C PHE A 107 5.36 -0.88 7.77
N GLU A 108 5.28 -1.40 6.54
CA GLU A 108 4.57 -0.79 5.40
C GLU A 108 4.93 0.71 5.18
N GLY A 109 6.20 1.06 5.42
CA GLY A 109 6.70 2.44 5.26
C GLY A 109 6.30 3.40 6.39
N ARG A 110 5.69 2.91 7.48
CA ARG A 110 5.37 3.69 8.68
C ARG A 110 6.28 3.28 9.84
N SER A 111 6.64 4.25 10.68
CA SER A 111 7.42 4.03 11.89
C SER A 111 6.52 3.98 13.12
N TYR A 112 6.81 3.04 14.02
CA TYR A 112 6.14 2.83 15.30
C TYR A 112 7.18 2.82 16.42
N PHE A 113 6.96 3.59 17.47
CA PHE A 113 7.91 3.78 18.57
C PHE A 113 7.48 3.00 19.82
N PHE A 114 8.41 2.24 20.40
CA PHE A 114 8.15 1.40 21.56
C PHE A 114 9.28 1.51 22.59
N LYS A 115 8.92 1.32 23.86
CA LYS A 115 9.87 1.18 24.97
C LYS A 115 9.66 -0.14 25.70
N CYS A 116 10.66 -1.02 25.66
CA CYS A 116 10.63 -2.32 26.32
C CYS A 116 11.54 -2.28 27.55
N THR A 117 11.11 -2.77 28.71
CA THR A 117 11.92 -2.81 29.95
C THR A 117 12.38 -4.22 30.36
N GLY A 118 12.16 -5.21 29.49
CA GLY A 118 12.42 -6.62 29.77
C GLY A 118 11.71 -7.52 28.77
N VAL A 119 11.62 -8.81 29.08
CA VAL A 119 10.78 -9.76 28.32
C VAL A 119 9.32 -9.48 28.62
N GLY A 120 8.49 -9.41 27.57
CA GLY A 120 7.06 -9.09 27.67
C GLY A 120 6.63 -7.97 26.75
N ALA A 121 5.46 -7.39 27.04
CA ALA A 121 4.89 -6.30 26.27
C ALA A 121 5.72 -5.02 26.44
N CYS A 122 6.01 -4.36 25.33
CA CYS A 122 6.62 -3.04 25.31
C CYS A 122 5.54 -1.96 25.44
N VAL A 123 5.91 -0.83 26.03
CA VAL A 123 5.06 0.36 26.11
C VAL A 123 5.05 1.03 24.75
N ASP A 124 3.86 1.23 24.20
CA ASP A 124 3.65 2.03 22.99
C ASP A 124 3.91 3.51 23.29
N LEU A 125 4.91 4.08 22.63
CA LEU A 125 5.28 5.49 22.73
C LEU A 125 4.77 6.32 21.55
N ASN A 126 4.02 5.71 20.62
CA ASN A 126 3.44 6.43 19.50
C ASN A 126 2.45 7.49 20.00
N TYR A 127 2.46 8.66 19.35
CA TYR A 127 1.35 9.62 19.44
C TYR A 127 0.05 8.97 18.96
N LEU A 128 0.16 8.17 17.91
CA LEU A 128 -0.94 7.39 17.36
C LEU A 128 -0.98 6.04 18.08
N LYS A 129 -1.78 5.95 19.14
CA LYS A 129 -2.18 4.67 19.72
C LYS A 129 -3.16 4.01 18.76
N ASP A 130 -2.67 3.38 17.70
CA ASP A 130 -3.51 2.75 16.68
C ASP A 130 -3.88 1.29 17.03
N GLY A 131 -3.46 0.82 18.21
CA GLY A 131 -3.67 -0.54 18.69
C GLY A 131 -2.55 -1.52 18.29
N SER A 132 -1.51 -1.07 17.59
CA SER A 132 -0.32 -1.87 17.35
C SER A 132 0.45 -2.13 18.65
N SER A 133 1.14 -3.26 18.72
CA SER A 133 1.93 -3.63 19.90
C SER A 133 3.23 -4.31 19.52
N LEU A 134 4.21 -4.23 20.43
CA LEU A 134 5.47 -4.92 20.33
C LEU A 134 5.68 -5.76 21.60
N VAL A 135 6.15 -6.98 21.42
CA VAL A 135 6.51 -7.88 22.51
C VAL A 135 7.95 -8.32 22.33
N ARG A 136 8.77 -8.17 23.38
CA ARG A 136 10.10 -8.78 23.47
C ARG A 136 9.94 -10.20 24.00
N LEU A 137 10.16 -11.19 23.15
CA LEU A 137 9.96 -12.61 23.43
C LEU A 137 11.13 -13.23 24.20
N SER A 138 12.34 -12.73 24.00
CA SER A 138 13.53 -13.16 24.73
C SER A 138 14.49 -11.99 24.89
N MET A 139 15.32 -12.07 25.93
CA MET A 139 16.34 -11.09 26.23
C MET A 139 17.70 -11.77 26.23
N ARG A 140 18.62 -11.23 25.45
CA ARG A 140 20.03 -11.55 25.55
C ARG A 140 20.56 -11.05 26.90
N PRO A 141 21.27 -11.88 27.69
CA PRO A 141 21.93 -11.40 28.89
C PRO A 141 22.87 -10.24 28.55
N ALA A 142 22.87 -9.19 29.38
CA ALA A 142 23.72 -8.03 29.16
C ALA A 142 25.19 -8.47 28.97
N PHE A 143 25.84 -7.94 27.93
CA PHE A 143 27.23 -8.23 27.56
C PHE A 143 27.57 -9.68 27.16
N SER A 144 26.59 -10.59 27.09
CA SER A 144 26.85 -11.95 26.64
C SER A 144 27.05 -11.99 25.13
N SER A 145 28.04 -12.71 24.61
CA SER A 145 28.16 -13.00 23.17
C SER A 145 27.12 -14.02 22.68
N THR A 146 26.44 -14.70 23.61
CA THR A 146 25.45 -15.76 23.37
C THR A 146 24.05 -15.34 23.86
N GLY A 147 23.00 -15.75 23.14
CA GLY A 147 21.61 -15.43 23.45
C GLY A 147 20.90 -14.65 22.33
N GLU A 148 19.58 -14.75 22.32
CA GLU A 148 18.71 -14.23 21.26
C GLU A 148 17.81 -13.11 21.81
N ASP A 149 17.78 -11.96 21.14
CA ASP A 149 16.78 -10.92 21.37
C ASP A 149 15.70 -11.04 20.30
N ARG A 150 14.59 -11.70 20.64
CA ARG A 150 13.50 -11.92 19.70
C ARG A 150 12.37 -10.95 19.97
N TYR A 151 11.86 -10.36 18.90
CA TYR A 151 10.74 -9.43 18.95
C TYR A 151 9.60 -9.92 18.07
N ARG A 152 8.37 -9.60 18.48
CA ARG A 152 7.17 -9.76 17.68
C ARG A 152 6.37 -8.48 17.70
N PHE A 153 6.14 -7.91 16.53
CA PHE A 153 5.22 -6.81 16.33
C PHE A 153 3.86 -7.36 15.91
N THR A 154 2.78 -6.83 16.49
CA THR A 154 1.41 -7.12 16.09
C THR A 154 0.80 -5.80 15.62
N TYR A 155 0.51 -5.70 14.33
CA TYR A 155 -0.17 -4.54 13.76
C TYR A 155 -1.63 -4.51 14.19
N ARG A 156 -2.26 -3.34 14.08
CA ARG A 156 -3.65 -3.09 14.52
C ARG A 156 -4.72 -3.99 13.88
N ASP A 157 -4.44 -4.58 12.73
CA ASP A 157 -5.34 -5.53 12.04
C ASP A 157 -5.12 -6.99 12.47
N GLY A 158 -4.13 -7.24 13.35
CA GLY A 158 -3.69 -8.56 13.77
C GLY A 158 -2.57 -9.16 12.92
N THR A 159 -2.00 -8.43 11.95
CA THR A 159 -0.80 -8.86 11.23
C THR A 159 0.35 -9.05 12.21
N LEU A 160 0.97 -10.23 12.19
CA LEU A 160 2.09 -10.58 13.05
C LEU A 160 3.39 -10.49 12.26
N VAL A 161 4.34 -9.72 12.75
CA VAL A 161 5.71 -9.64 12.23
C VAL A 161 6.64 -10.22 13.27
N ASN A 162 7.30 -11.33 12.94
CA ASN A 162 8.42 -11.83 13.74
C ASN A 162 9.71 -11.33 13.11
N PHE A 163 10.71 -11.06 13.93
CA PHE A 163 12.01 -10.57 13.47
C PHE A 163 13.10 -11.63 13.68
N PHE A 164 14.15 -11.59 12.86
CA PHE A 164 15.41 -12.25 13.14
C PHE A 164 16.11 -11.58 14.32
N ASP A 165 17.10 -12.27 14.90
CA ASP A 165 17.94 -11.70 15.93
C ASP A 165 18.64 -10.43 15.44
N PRO A 166 18.54 -9.32 16.19
CA PRO A 166 19.08 -8.06 15.75
C PRO A 166 20.60 -8.11 15.61
N THR A 167 21.11 -7.50 14.56
CA THR A 167 22.54 -7.33 14.34
C THR A 167 23.03 -6.09 15.06
N TYR A 168 23.73 -6.31 16.15
CA TYR A 168 24.40 -5.29 16.94
C TYR A 168 25.67 -4.83 16.25
N THR A 169 25.82 -3.52 16.06
CA THR A 169 27.07 -2.91 15.63
C THR A 169 27.50 -1.94 16.72
N ALA A 170 28.71 -2.13 17.22
CA ALA A 170 29.28 -1.28 18.26
C ALA A 170 29.50 0.13 17.70
N LEU A 171 29.12 1.14 18.48
CA LEU A 171 29.42 2.54 18.21
C LEU A 171 30.73 2.90 18.94
N GLN A 172 31.46 3.87 18.41
CA GLN A 172 32.68 4.34 19.06
C GLN A 172 32.33 5.01 20.41
N TYR A 173 33.02 4.61 21.48
CA TYR A 173 32.87 5.21 22.79
C TYR A 173 33.16 6.72 22.71
N CYS A 174 32.20 7.52 23.15
CA CYS A 174 32.34 8.97 23.23
C CYS A 174 32.57 9.32 24.71
N PRO A 175 33.69 9.99 25.06
CA PRO A 175 34.06 10.23 26.45
C PRO A 175 33.20 11.27 27.19
N ASP A 176 32.42 12.08 26.47
CA ASP A 176 31.75 13.25 27.03
C ASP A 176 30.27 12.91 27.37
N ASP A 177 29.89 13.13 28.63
CA ASP A 177 28.64 12.67 29.28
C ASP A 177 27.31 13.25 28.71
N ASP A 178 27.35 14.14 27.72
CA ASP A 178 26.23 15.05 27.40
C ASP A 178 25.43 14.72 26.12
N GLY A 179 25.43 13.47 25.64
CA GLY A 179 24.50 13.12 24.54
C GLY A 179 24.79 11.88 23.72
N CYS A 180 25.73 11.03 24.13
CA CYS A 180 26.05 9.83 23.36
C CYS A 180 25.15 8.66 23.75
N ASN A 181 24.91 7.77 22.78
CA ASN A 181 24.19 6.52 23.01
C ASN A 181 25.01 5.67 24.01
N ALA A 182 24.64 5.71 25.30
CA ALA A 182 25.36 4.96 26.33
C ALA A 182 25.19 3.43 26.22
N ALA A 183 24.33 2.94 25.32
CA ALA A 183 24.33 1.54 24.95
C ALA A 183 25.58 1.16 24.14
N ILE A 184 26.27 2.13 23.52
CA ILE A 184 27.49 1.94 22.70
C ILE A 184 27.22 0.99 21.53
N TYR A 185 25.97 0.86 21.09
CA TYR A 185 25.61 0.11 19.88
C TYR A 185 24.34 0.66 19.25
N HIS A 186 24.15 0.34 17.98
CA HIS A 186 22.84 0.31 17.34
C HIS A 186 22.53 -1.12 16.89
N ALA A 187 21.25 -1.47 16.81
CA ALA A 187 20.85 -2.80 16.37
C ALA A 187 19.72 -2.74 15.33
N TYR A 188 19.75 -3.68 14.40
CA TYR A 188 18.71 -3.82 13.37
C TYR A 188 18.23 -5.27 13.33
N GLY A 189 16.92 -5.47 13.50
CA GLY A 189 16.28 -6.77 13.30
C GLY A 189 15.31 -6.70 12.13
N TYR A 190 15.51 -7.56 11.13
CA TYR A 190 14.65 -7.63 9.95
C TYR A 190 13.56 -8.66 10.13
N ALA A 191 12.43 -8.47 9.43
CA ALA A 191 11.35 -9.44 9.45
C ALA A 191 11.86 -10.82 9.03
N SER A 192 11.57 -11.83 9.83
CA SER A 192 11.77 -13.25 9.50
C SER A 192 10.53 -13.83 8.86
N ASN A 193 9.35 -13.43 9.34
CA ASN A 193 8.09 -13.69 8.67
C ASN A 193 7.05 -12.62 9.01
N ILE A 194 6.09 -12.46 8.09
CA ILE A 194 4.93 -11.61 8.24
C ILE A 194 3.69 -12.47 7.98
N LYS A 195 2.83 -12.64 8.98
CA LYS A 195 1.59 -13.39 8.88
C LYS A 195 0.40 -12.44 8.94
N TYR A 196 -0.37 -12.37 7.86
CA TYR A 196 -1.55 -11.51 7.76
C TYR A 196 -2.80 -12.21 8.33
N PRO A 197 -3.85 -11.45 8.69
CA PRO A 197 -5.13 -12.00 9.16
C PRO A 197 -5.79 -12.98 8.18
N SER A 198 -5.56 -12.77 6.88
CA SER A 198 -6.02 -13.67 5.81
C SER A 198 -5.38 -15.06 5.88
N GLY A 199 -4.30 -15.22 6.65
CA GLY A 199 -3.48 -16.42 6.73
C GLY A 199 -2.37 -16.49 5.67
N GLU A 200 -2.31 -15.52 4.74
CA GLU A 200 -1.14 -15.36 3.88
C GLU A 200 0.07 -15.07 4.76
N MET A 201 1.18 -15.74 4.47
CA MET A 201 2.42 -15.58 5.22
C MET A 201 3.59 -15.40 4.27
N LEU A 202 4.36 -14.34 4.52
CA LEU A 202 5.62 -14.07 3.86
C LEU A 202 6.74 -14.56 4.75
N THR A 203 7.63 -15.40 4.22
CA THR A 203 8.81 -15.92 4.92
C THR A 203 10.05 -15.37 4.24
N PHE A 204 10.94 -14.76 5.02
CA PHE A 204 12.19 -14.20 4.53
C PHE A 204 13.28 -15.24 4.73
N ASP A 205 14.17 -15.40 3.74
CA ASP A 205 15.30 -16.29 3.90
C ASP A 205 16.21 -15.81 5.03
N PRO A 206 16.59 -16.68 5.98
CA PRO A 206 17.49 -16.31 7.05
C PRO A 206 18.89 -16.01 6.50
N LEU A 207 19.36 -16.84 5.57
CA LEU A 207 20.72 -16.81 5.05
C LEU A 207 20.72 -16.62 3.54
N ILE A 208 21.82 -16.05 3.05
CA ILE A 208 22.05 -15.83 1.63
C ILE A 208 22.56 -17.13 1.02
N THR A 209 22.12 -17.42 -0.21
CA THR A 209 22.79 -18.42 -1.06
C THR A 209 23.59 -17.71 -2.14
N LYS A 210 24.58 -18.37 -2.74
CA LYS A 210 25.36 -17.78 -3.83
C LYS A 210 25.53 -18.76 -4.98
N GLY A 211 25.61 -18.23 -6.19
CA GLY A 211 25.74 -19.04 -7.39
C GLY A 211 25.68 -18.19 -8.65
N TYR A 212 25.80 -18.86 -9.79
CA TYR A 212 25.55 -18.23 -11.08
C TYR A 212 24.04 -18.15 -11.34
N ASP A 213 23.58 -16.98 -11.77
CA ASP A 213 22.22 -16.79 -12.27
C ASP A 213 22.12 -17.25 -13.73
N THR A 214 20.91 -17.22 -14.28
CA THR A 214 20.54 -17.59 -15.65
C THR A 214 21.31 -16.86 -16.76
N ASP A 215 21.86 -15.68 -16.47
CA ASP A 215 22.69 -14.89 -17.37
C ASP A 215 24.19 -15.14 -17.19
N GLY A 216 24.59 -16.07 -16.32
CA GLY A 216 25.99 -16.40 -16.04
C GLY A 216 26.71 -15.44 -15.09
N VAL A 217 26.01 -14.48 -14.48
CA VAL A 217 26.60 -13.56 -13.49
C VAL A 217 26.56 -14.19 -12.09
N TYR A 218 27.65 -14.07 -11.32
CA TYR A 218 27.72 -14.58 -9.96
C TYR A 218 26.99 -13.66 -8.98
N ARG A 219 25.96 -14.18 -8.31
CA ARG A 219 25.09 -13.40 -7.43
C ARG A 219 24.93 -14.03 -6.05
N ALA A 220 24.66 -13.16 -5.09
CA ALA A 220 24.09 -13.48 -3.80
C ALA A 220 22.56 -13.41 -3.92
N PHE A 221 21.87 -14.45 -3.44
CA PHE A 221 20.42 -14.58 -3.51
C PHE A 221 19.79 -14.59 -2.12
N SER A 222 18.65 -13.92 -1.99
CA SER A 222 17.75 -14.01 -0.84
C SER A 222 16.31 -13.97 -1.33
N ASN A 223 15.43 -14.74 -0.69
CA ASN A 223 14.04 -14.84 -1.10
C ASN A 223 13.07 -14.30 -0.05
N ILE A 224 11.94 -13.80 -0.52
CA ILE A 224 10.70 -13.67 0.25
C ILE A 224 9.69 -14.62 -0.38
N GLN A 225 9.23 -15.61 0.37
CA GLN A 225 8.30 -16.63 -0.09
C GLN A 225 6.92 -16.38 0.50
N SER A 226 5.90 -16.32 -0.35
CA SER A 226 4.51 -16.42 0.05
C SER A 226 4.12 -17.90 0.18
N ASN A 227 3.39 -18.25 1.23
CA ASN A 227 2.79 -19.58 1.38
C ASN A 227 1.77 -19.93 0.28
N LEU A 228 1.46 -19.00 -0.62
CA LEU A 228 0.61 -19.21 -1.80
C LEU A 228 1.38 -19.71 -3.04
N GLY A 229 2.69 -20.00 -2.92
CA GLY A 229 3.51 -20.59 -3.98
C GLY A 229 4.27 -19.58 -4.86
N TYR A 230 4.38 -18.34 -4.39
CA TYR A 230 5.09 -17.26 -5.08
C TYR A 230 6.33 -16.84 -4.30
N THR A 231 7.36 -16.40 -5.01
CA THR A 231 8.63 -15.99 -4.43
C THR A 231 9.11 -14.69 -5.06
N LEU A 232 9.54 -13.72 -4.25
CA LEU A 232 10.39 -12.62 -4.70
C LEU A 232 11.84 -13.02 -4.44
N ASN A 233 12.61 -13.19 -5.51
CA ASN A 233 14.03 -13.48 -5.45
C ASN A 233 14.82 -12.19 -5.63
N PHE A 234 15.65 -11.84 -4.66
CA PHE A 234 16.57 -10.73 -4.69
C PHE A 234 17.94 -11.28 -5.02
N ALA A 235 18.47 -10.89 -6.18
CA ALA A 235 19.78 -11.30 -6.66
C ALA A 235 20.68 -10.07 -6.75
N THR A 236 21.80 -10.10 -6.05
CA THR A 236 22.76 -8.99 -6.02
C THR A 236 24.10 -9.48 -6.56
N GLU A 237 24.67 -8.76 -7.52
CA GLU A 237 26.00 -9.09 -8.05
C GLU A 237 27.06 -9.01 -6.95
N VAL A 238 27.88 -10.06 -6.84
CA VAL A 238 28.97 -10.13 -5.87
C VAL A 238 30.19 -10.81 -6.50
N PRO A 239 31.41 -10.46 -6.07
CA PRO A 239 32.60 -11.22 -6.46
C PRO A 239 32.50 -12.71 -6.09
N THR A 240 33.17 -13.59 -6.84
CA THR A 240 33.16 -15.04 -6.57
C THR A 240 33.72 -15.41 -5.19
N ASN A 241 34.65 -14.61 -4.66
CA ASN A 241 35.22 -14.74 -3.33
C ASN A 241 34.38 -14.07 -2.22
N TYR A 242 33.18 -13.55 -2.52
CA TYR A 242 32.32 -12.93 -1.52
C TYR A 242 31.95 -13.93 -0.40
N VAL A 243 32.19 -13.49 0.84
CA VAL A 243 31.90 -14.24 2.05
C VAL A 243 30.48 -13.91 2.48
N ILE A 244 29.62 -14.94 2.55
CA ILE A 244 28.25 -14.79 2.99
C ILE A 244 28.23 -14.48 4.50
N PRO A 245 27.55 -13.39 4.91
CA PRO A 245 27.20 -13.19 6.31
C PRO A 245 26.49 -14.43 6.88
N THR A 246 27.01 -14.97 7.98
CA THR A 246 26.45 -16.16 8.65
C THR A 246 25.28 -15.83 9.56
N LYS A 247 25.07 -14.55 9.89
CA LYS A 247 23.99 -14.12 10.76
C LYS A 247 22.70 -13.87 9.97
N ALA A 248 21.61 -14.38 10.50
CA ALA A 248 20.31 -14.27 9.86
C ALA A 248 19.86 -12.81 9.68
N GLY A 249 19.25 -12.49 8.54
CA GLY A 249 18.71 -11.16 8.25
C GLY A 249 19.74 -10.10 7.83
N VAL A 250 21.05 -10.36 7.91
CA VAL A 250 22.09 -9.36 7.56
C VAL A 250 22.05 -8.92 6.10
N PHE A 251 21.59 -9.77 5.19
CA PHE A 251 21.41 -9.40 3.78
C PHE A 251 20.49 -8.20 3.61
N TRP A 252 19.35 -8.25 4.29
CA TRP A 252 18.32 -7.22 4.29
C TRP A 252 18.83 -5.91 4.90
N GLN A 253 19.80 -6.00 5.82
CA GLN A 253 20.49 -4.85 6.39
C GLN A 253 21.46 -4.19 5.43
N ARG A 254 22.37 -4.99 4.87
CA ARG A 254 23.58 -4.47 4.25
C ARG A 254 23.49 -4.42 2.74
N GLN A 255 22.90 -5.43 2.08
CA GLN A 255 23.17 -5.69 0.67
C GLN A 255 22.13 -5.12 -0.29
N ILE A 256 20.84 -5.14 0.07
CA ILE A 256 19.81 -4.49 -0.77
C ILE A 256 20.00 -2.96 -0.80
N LEU A 257 20.70 -2.42 0.20
CA LEU A 257 20.99 -0.99 0.34
C LEU A 257 22.50 -0.67 0.23
N ALA A 258 23.36 -1.63 -0.12
CA ALA A 258 24.82 -1.42 -0.24
C ALA A 258 25.22 -0.65 -1.51
N GLU A 259 26.48 -0.21 -1.49
CA GLU A 259 27.12 0.62 -2.49
C GLU A 259 27.56 -0.19 -3.74
N ASP A 260 27.40 0.40 -4.93
CA ASP A 260 27.75 -0.09 -6.28
C ASP A 260 27.36 -1.54 -6.62
N LYS A 261 26.08 -1.90 -6.44
CA LYS A 261 25.60 -3.23 -6.85
C LYS A 261 24.34 -3.18 -7.70
N ASP A 262 24.33 -4.04 -8.71
CA ASP A 262 23.15 -4.37 -9.50
C ASP A 262 22.29 -5.35 -8.69
N ILE A 263 21.06 -4.93 -8.40
CA ILE A 263 20.06 -5.72 -7.68
C ILE A 263 18.95 -6.07 -8.65
N LYS A 264 18.85 -7.34 -9.02
CA LYS A 264 17.72 -7.88 -9.79
C LYS A 264 16.71 -8.49 -8.83
N ILE A 265 15.47 -8.05 -8.92
CA ILE A 265 14.35 -8.57 -8.14
C ILE A 265 13.43 -9.29 -9.11
N THR A 266 13.25 -10.58 -8.91
CA THR A 266 12.47 -11.45 -9.81
C THR A 266 11.28 -12.03 -9.05
N LEU A 267 10.08 -11.79 -9.57
CA LEU A 267 8.88 -12.49 -9.14
C LEU A 267 8.83 -13.86 -9.82
N LYS A 268 8.77 -14.91 -9.01
CA LYS A 268 8.70 -16.30 -9.45
C LYS A 268 7.42 -16.97 -8.98
N GLN A 269 6.91 -17.90 -9.79
CA GLN A 269 5.90 -18.88 -9.38
C GLN A 269 6.46 -20.28 -9.61
N ASN A 270 6.48 -21.12 -8.58
CA ASN A 270 7.06 -22.48 -8.67
C ASN A 270 8.47 -22.49 -9.30
N ASN A 271 9.32 -21.52 -8.94
CA ASN A 271 10.67 -21.29 -9.49
C ASN A 271 10.76 -20.87 -10.96
N ILE A 272 9.63 -20.59 -11.62
CA ILE A 272 9.61 -20.00 -12.98
C ILE A 272 9.56 -18.49 -12.84
N ASP A 273 10.46 -17.79 -13.55
CA ASP A 273 10.50 -16.33 -13.59
C ASP A 273 9.29 -15.79 -14.35
N VAL A 274 8.51 -14.93 -13.71
CA VAL A 274 7.28 -14.38 -14.27
C VAL A 274 7.43 -12.92 -14.66
N SER A 275 8.10 -12.12 -13.81
CA SER A 275 8.44 -10.72 -14.09
C SER A 275 9.64 -10.31 -13.24
N TRP A 276 10.36 -9.26 -13.63
CA TRP A 276 11.52 -8.78 -12.90
C TRP A 276 11.72 -7.27 -13.05
N VAL A 277 12.39 -6.69 -12.07
CA VAL A 277 12.94 -5.33 -12.11
C VAL A 277 14.39 -5.38 -11.64
N GLN A 278 15.28 -4.68 -12.33
CA GLN A 278 16.68 -4.58 -11.98
C GLN A 278 17.01 -3.13 -11.63
N GLY A 279 17.63 -2.91 -10.49
CA GLY A 279 18.14 -1.62 -10.06
C GLY A 279 19.65 -1.59 -10.08
N LYS A 280 20.24 -0.51 -10.61
CA LYS A 280 21.67 -0.24 -10.66
C LYS A 280 21.99 1.07 -9.95
N ARG A 281 22.87 1.01 -8.95
CA ARG A 281 23.30 2.19 -8.19
C ARG A 281 24.72 2.55 -8.59
N THR A 282 24.99 3.83 -8.74
CA THR A 282 26.35 4.35 -8.85
C THR A 282 26.60 5.38 -7.78
N PHE A 283 27.79 5.36 -7.20
CA PHE A 283 28.21 6.29 -6.18
C PHE A 283 29.32 7.20 -6.70
N GLU A 284 29.47 8.35 -6.06
CA GLU A 284 30.61 9.25 -6.26
C GLU A 284 31.31 9.53 -4.94
N THR A 285 32.63 9.64 -4.98
CA THR A 285 33.41 10.08 -3.84
C THR A 285 33.35 11.60 -3.74
N ILE A 286 32.85 12.10 -2.63
CA ILE A 286 32.90 13.51 -2.28
C ILE A 286 34.15 13.73 -1.43
N PRO A 287 35.09 14.63 -1.81
CA PRO A 287 36.30 14.89 -1.05
C PRO A 287 36.00 15.18 0.42
N ASN A 288 36.74 14.54 1.34
CA ASN A 288 36.56 14.60 2.80
C ASN A 288 35.30 13.93 3.37
N PHE A 289 34.39 13.45 2.51
CA PHE A 289 33.06 13.01 2.93
C PHE A 289 32.65 11.65 2.35
N GLY A 290 33.59 10.86 1.82
CA GLY A 290 33.35 9.49 1.37
C GLY A 290 32.36 9.37 0.21
N LEU A 291 31.66 8.24 0.13
CA LEU A 291 30.72 7.94 -0.96
C LEU A 291 29.34 8.58 -0.74
N SER A 292 28.76 9.12 -1.81
CA SER A 292 27.36 9.53 -1.92
C SER A 292 26.74 8.83 -3.11
N LEU A 293 25.46 8.51 -3.02
CA LEU A 293 24.73 8.02 -4.18
C LEU A 293 24.73 9.11 -5.25
N LYS A 294 25.04 8.74 -6.48
CA LYS A 294 25.08 9.60 -7.65
C LYS A 294 23.92 9.32 -8.58
N THR A 295 23.70 8.05 -8.92
CA THR A 295 22.56 7.65 -9.73
C THR A 295 21.92 6.37 -9.21
N PHE A 296 20.63 6.25 -9.45
CA PHE A 296 19.91 4.99 -9.37
C PHE A 296 19.12 4.81 -10.65
N GLU A 297 19.39 3.74 -11.40
CA GLU A 297 18.68 3.38 -12.61
C GLU A 297 17.90 2.11 -12.35
N GLN A 298 16.68 2.01 -12.87
CA GLN A 298 15.90 0.80 -12.85
C GLN A 298 15.45 0.41 -14.25
N ILE A 299 15.41 -0.89 -14.50
CA ILE A 299 15.00 -1.50 -15.76
C ILE A 299 13.99 -2.60 -15.46
N ASP A 300 12.91 -2.68 -16.22
CA ASP A 300 11.91 -3.75 -16.09
C ASP A 300 12.04 -4.85 -17.16
N SER A 301 11.17 -5.85 -17.10
CA SER A 301 11.18 -7.01 -17.99
C SER A 301 10.95 -6.72 -19.47
N ILE A 302 10.50 -5.50 -19.84
CA ILE A 302 10.35 -5.07 -21.24
C ILE A 302 11.38 -3.99 -21.63
N GLY A 303 12.39 -3.76 -20.81
CA GLY A 303 13.52 -2.88 -21.10
C GLY A 303 13.22 -1.38 -20.96
N ARG A 304 12.17 -1.01 -20.22
CA ARG A 304 11.91 0.40 -19.88
C ARG A 304 12.86 0.84 -18.78
N VAL A 305 13.32 2.08 -18.84
CA VAL A 305 14.36 2.59 -17.92
C VAL A 305 13.89 3.81 -17.17
N SER A 306 13.87 3.76 -15.83
CA SER A 306 13.66 4.92 -14.96
C SER A 306 14.97 5.29 -14.29
N LYS A 307 15.32 6.57 -14.23
CA LYS A 307 16.61 7.02 -13.68
C LYS A 307 16.43 8.17 -12.71
N TRP A 308 17.11 8.09 -11.57
CA TRP A 308 17.24 9.16 -10.59
C TRP A 308 18.70 9.57 -10.46
N GLU A 309 18.95 10.88 -10.42
CA GLU A 309 20.25 11.48 -10.16
C GLU A 309 20.19 12.18 -8.81
N PHE A 310 21.28 12.06 -8.07
CA PHE A 310 21.38 12.48 -6.69
C PHE A 310 22.50 13.51 -6.54
N GLN A 311 22.35 14.36 -5.54
CA GLN A 311 23.43 15.19 -5.04
C GLN A 311 23.64 14.87 -3.56
N GLY A 312 24.89 14.57 -3.19
CA GLY A 312 25.27 14.49 -1.79
C GLY A 312 25.21 15.88 -1.15
N LYS A 313 24.52 15.95 -0.02
CA LYS A 313 24.29 17.19 0.70
C LYS A 313 24.54 16.99 2.20
N PHE A 314 25.02 18.04 2.86
CA PHE A 314 25.46 18.01 4.26
C PHE A 314 24.52 18.76 5.18
N SER A 315 23.97 18.09 6.19
CA SER A 315 23.34 18.79 7.30
C SER A 315 24.24 18.71 8.52
N SER A 316 24.69 19.88 9.02
CA SER A 316 25.26 19.98 10.35
C SER A 316 24.18 19.55 11.36
N GLY A 317 24.37 18.39 11.96
CA GLY A 317 23.53 17.93 13.06
C GLY A 317 23.74 18.80 14.30
N CYS A 318 22.87 18.63 15.30
CA CYS A 318 22.95 19.37 16.55
C CYS A 318 24.06 18.95 17.51
N PHE A 319 24.67 17.78 17.33
CA PHE A 319 25.59 17.21 18.30
C PHE A 319 27.04 17.59 17.98
N PRO A 320 27.77 18.21 18.91
CA PRO A 320 29.23 18.16 18.92
C PRO A 320 29.69 16.73 19.29
N PRO A 321 30.71 16.16 18.63
CA PRO A 321 31.37 16.68 17.45
C PRO A 321 30.64 16.22 16.18
N ASN A 322 30.03 17.16 15.45
CA ASN A 322 29.59 17.06 14.06
C ASN A 322 29.24 15.64 13.56
N ILE A 323 28.12 15.06 14.01
CA ILE A 323 27.58 13.88 13.31
C ILE A 323 27.03 14.39 11.96
N ASP A 324 27.88 14.33 10.93
CA ASP A 324 27.55 14.64 9.55
C ASP A 324 26.53 13.62 9.02
N ILE A 325 25.26 14.00 9.00
CA ILE A 325 24.22 13.20 8.36
C ILE A 325 24.34 13.45 6.86
N ARG A 326 24.97 12.52 6.16
CA ARG A 326 24.98 12.50 4.70
C ARG A 326 23.56 12.26 4.20
N GLN A 327 23.05 13.19 3.40
CA GLN A 327 21.78 13.03 2.71
C GLN A 327 22.04 13.03 1.22
N SER A 328 21.57 11.99 0.54
CA SER A 328 21.48 12.00 -0.92
C SER A 328 20.09 12.50 -1.27
N VAL A 329 19.99 13.62 -1.97
CA VAL A 329 18.71 14.18 -2.42
C VAL A 329 18.58 14.05 -3.93
N ILE A 330 17.38 13.76 -4.43
CA ILE A 330 17.15 13.62 -5.88
C ILE A 330 17.18 14.99 -6.53
N THR A 331 18.11 15.23 -7.44
CA THR A 331 18.19 16.47 -8.24
C THR A 331 17.59 16.32 -9.62
N ARG A 332 17.50 15.09 -10.13
CA ARG A 332 16.83 14.79 -11.39
C ARG A 332 16.16 13.43 -11.36
N GLU A 333 14.98 13.35 -11.96
CA GLU A 333 14.27 12.11 -12.24
C GLU A 333 13.97 12.05 -13.74
N THR A 334 14.19 10.90 -14.37
CA THR A 334 13.87 10.63 -15.76
C THR A 334 12.94 9.43 -15.80
N SER A 335 11.73 9.64 -16.29
CA SER A 335 10.74 8.58 -16.43
C SER A 335 11.12 7.60 -17.56
N PRO A 336 10.49 6.42 -17.61
CA PRO A 336 10.60 5.46 -18.72
C PRO A 336 10.47 6.04 -20.14
N GLY A 337 9.57 6.99 -20.35
CA GLY A 337 9.36 7.70 -21.61
C GLY A 337 10.29 8.89 -21.83
N GLY A 338 11.22 9.14 -20.91
CA GLY A 338 12.22 10.22 -21.02
C GLY A 338 11.75 11.57 -20.48
N ILE A 339 10.62 11.61 -19.74
CA ILE A 339 10.19 12.86 -19.08
C ILE A 339 11.17 13.18 -17.96
N VAL A 340 11.79 14.35 -18.06
CA VAL A 340 12.74 14.83 -17.06
C VAL A 340 12.04 15.74 -16.05
N THR A 341 12.20 15.42 -14.78
CA THR A 341 11.85 16.26 -13.63
C THR A 341 13.15 16.74 -12.97
N GLU A 342 13.39 18.03 -12.94
CA GLU A 342 14.53 18.65 -12.25
C GLU A 342 14.08 19.19 -10.89
N ILE A 343 14.86 18.91 -9.85
CA ILE A 343 14.56 19.31 -8.48
C ILE A 343 15.74 20.14 -7.97
N LYS A 344 15.43 21.34 -7.48
CA LYS A 344 16.39 22.22 -6.82
C LYS A 344 16.01 22.31 -5.36
N TYR A 345 17.02 22.34 -4.49
CA TYR A 345 16.86 22.51 -3.04
C TYR A 345 17.31 23.90 -2.62
N HIS A 346 16.86 24.35 -1.46
CA HIS A 346 17.41 25.54 -0.81
C HIS A 346 18.86 25.30 -0.38
N ASP A 347 19.64 26.38 -0.24
CA ASP A 347 21.07 26.30 0.10
C ASP A 347 21.31 26.05 1.59
N ALA A 348 20.32 26.38 2.42
CA ALA A 348 20.34 26.10 3.85
C ALA A 348 19.47 24.89 4.18
N VAL A 349 19.98 24.02 5.06
CA VAL A 349 19.20 22.95 5.67
C VAL A 349 18.19 23.57 6.63
N ASN A 350 16.96 23.06 6.62
CA ASN A 350 16.04 23.34 7.68
C ASN A 350 16.56 22.68 8.97
N ARG A 351 17.13 23.48 9.88
CA ARG A 351 17.74 22.98 11.11
C ARG A 351 16.75 22.28 12.03
N MET A 352 15.47 22.62 11.95
CA MET A 352 14.42 22.05 12.79
C MET A 352 14.09 20.61 12.37
N PHE A 353 14.04 20.33 11.07
CA PHE A 353 13.73 19.00 10.54
C PHE A 353 14.97 18.20 10.11
N HIS A 354 16.13 18.85 10.04
CA HIS A 354 17.35 18.33 9.41
C HIS A 354 17.10 17.82 7.98
N LEU A 355 16.30 18.55 7.20
CA LEU A 355 15.93 18.18 5.84
C LEU A 355 16.32 19.29 4.87
N TRP A 356 16.77 18.88 3.68
CA TRP A 356 16.92 19.77 2.55
C TRP A 356 15.56 19.99 1.93
N GLN A 357 15.05 21.20 2.08
CA GLN A 357 13.74 21.56 1.54
C GLN A 357 13.85 21.86 0.05
N VAL A 358 12.93 21.30 -0.74
CA VAL A 358 12.83 21.53 -2.17
C VAL A 358 12.50 23.00 -2.41
N LYS A 359 13.30 23.70 -3.20
CA LYS A 359 13.12 25.09 -3.65
C LYS A 359 12.26 25.19 -4.91
N SER A 360 12.48 24.29 -5.87
CA SER A 360 11.67 24.24 -7.08
C SER A 360 11.68 22.86 -7.70
N VAL A 361 10.56 22.49 -8.34
CA VAL A 361 10.47 21.32 -9.22
C VAL A 361 10.14 21.82 -10.62
N LYS A 362 10.84 21.33 -11.64
CA LYS A 362 10.55 21.63 -13.06
C LYS A 362 10.31 20.33 -13.80
N ARG A 363 9.15 20.19 -14.45
CA ARG A 363 8.80 19.03 -15.28
C ARG A 363 8.30 19.52 -16.63
N GLY A 364 9.06 19.24 -17.69
CA GLY A 364 8.83 19.87 -18.99
C GLY A 364 8.91 21.40 -18.90
N ASN A 365 7.86 22.10 -19.34
CA ASN A 365 7.76 23.56 -19.28
C ASN A 365 7.17 24.09 -17.96
N ASN A 366 6.66 23.20 -17.10
CA ASN A 366 6.00 23.58 -15.85
C ASN A 366 7.03 23.67 -14.72
N THR A 367 7.00 24.75 -13.95
CA THR A 367 7.88 24.95 -12.78
C THR A 367 7.04 25.29 -11.55
N TRP A 368 7.24 24.56 -10.46
CA TRP A 368 6.69 24.83 -9.14
C TRP A 368 7.77 25.39 -8.24
N ASN A 369 7.47 26.46 -7.52
CA ASN A 369 8.40 27.09 -6.59
C ASN A 369 7.88 26.97 -5.16
N TYR A 370 8.79 26.75 -4.21
CA TYR A 370 8.49 26.49 -2.82
C TYR A 370 9.28 27.43 -1.92
N THR A 371 8.56 28.19 -1.11
CA THR A 371 9.14 29.09 -0.10
C THR A 371 8.72 28.62 1.28
N TYR A 372 9.68 28.46 2.20
CA TYR A 372 9.45 28.05 3.58
C TYR A 372 9.81 29.21 4.48
N ASP A 373 8.89 29.58 5.37
CA ASP A 373 9.20 30.48 6.47
C ASP A 373 9.95 29.69 7.56
N SER A 374 11.08 30.24 8.01
CA SER A 374 11.91 29.66 9.08
C SER A 374 11.39 29.98 10.49
N SER A 375 10.23 30.65 10.60
CA SER A 375 9.60 30.93 11.88
C SER A 375 9.10 29.66 12.59
N VAL A 376 8.78 29.78 13.89
CA VAL A 376 8.29 28.69 14.75
C VAL A 376 6.97 28.07 14.23
N ASN A 377 6.24 28.77 13.36
CA ASN A 377 5.08 28.24 12.66
C ASN A 377 5.41 28.20 11.15
N PRO A 378 6.12 27.16 10.69
CA PRO A 378 6.62 27.12 9.32
C PRO A 378 5.45 27.24 8.34
N GLN A 379 5.44 28.33 7.57
CA GLN A 379 4.53 28.51 6.45
C GLN A 379 5.21 28.05 5.17
N VAL A 380 4.51 27.24 4.39
CA VAL A 380 4.98 26.78 3.07
C VAL A 380 4.12 27.43 2.01
N THR A 381 4.73 28.22 1.13
CA THR A 381 4.08 28.81 -0.03
C THR A 381 4.53 28.09 -1.29
N VAL A 382 3.58 27.45 -1.97
CA VAL A 382 3.78 26.80 -3.27
C VAL A 382 3.26 27.74 -4.35
N THR A 383 4.08 28.05 -5.34
CA THR A 383 3.65 28.78 -6.55
C THR A 383 3.69 27.81 -7.73
N ASP A 384 2.54 27.57 -8.37
CA ASP A 384 2.44 26.67 -9.52
C ASP A 384 3.02 27.29 -10.81
N ALA A 385 3.01 26.50 -11.89
CA ALA A 385 3.54 26.90 -13.19
C ALA A 385 2.77 28.05 -13.87
N TYR A 386 1.55 28.34 -13.41
CA TYR A 386 0.68 29.39 -13.92
C TYR A 386 0.64 30.62 -13.00
N GLY A 387 1.42 30.63 -11.91
CA GLY A 387 1.49 31.71 -10.93
C GLY A 387 0.45 31.62 -9.81
N GLY A 388 -0.37 30.57 -9.78
CA GLY A 388 -1.27 30.27 -8.68
C GLY A 388 -0.50 30.01 -7.39
N LYS A 389 -0.97 30.53 -6.26
CA LYS A 389 -0.28 30.42 -4.97
C LYS A 389 -1.10 29.65 -3.96
N ARG A 390 -0.49 28.65 -3.36
CA ARG A 390 -1.07 27.82 -2.31
C ARG A 390 -0.23 27.93 -1.05
N ILE A 391 -0.89 28.05 0.10
CA ILE A 391 -0.21 28.23 1.40
C ILE A 391 -0.61 27.11 2.37
N THR A 392 0.38 26.45 2.95
CA THR A 392 0.18 25.38 3.94
C THR A 392 0.88 25.75 5.25
N LEU A 393 0.19 25.54 6.39
CA LEU A 393 0.77 25.65 7.73
C LEU A 393 0.88 24.26 8.37
N PRO A 394 2.00 23.53 8.23
CA PRO A 394 2.25 22.30 9.00
C PRO A 394 2.26 22.53 10.51
N SER A 395 1.73 21.57 11.28
CA SER A 395 2.03 21.46 12.71
C SER A 395 3.48 20.99 12.91
N ILE A 396 4.00 21.19 14.11
CA ILE A 396 5.28 20.61 14.54
C ILE A 396 4.95 19.40 15.40
N GLY A 397 5.33 18.20 14.94
CA GLY A 397 5.40 17.02 15.79
C GLY A 397 6.75 16.97 16.49
N TYR A 398 6.82 16.31 17.64
CA TYR A 398 8.10 15.99 18.29
C TYR A 398 8.36 14.50 18.14
N ASN A 399 9.63 14.06 18.09
CA ASN A 399 9.94 12.65 18.22
C ASN A 399 9.87 12.28 19.71
N PRO A 400 9.02 11.33 20.15
CA PRO A 400 8.88 11.03 21.57
C PRO A 400 10.12 10.33 22.14
N LEU A 401 10.99 9.79 21.27
CA LEU A 401 12.29 9.21 21.64
C LEU A 401 13.42 10.25 21.74
N SER A 402 13.23 11.48 21.24
CA SER A 402 14.22 12.54 21.48
C SER A 402 14.00 13.10 22.87
N THR A 403 14.56 12.45 23.89
CA THR A 403 14.64 13.05 25.22
C THR A 403 15.51 14.32 25.15
N ALA A 404 15.15 15.34 25.94
CA ALA A 404 15.72 16.69 25.91
C ALA A 404 17.21 16.80 26.29
N ASN A 405 17.92 15.67 26.46
CA ASN A 405 19.35 15.68 26.79
C ASN A 405 20.15 16.07 25.54
N GLY A 406 20.50 17.36 25.48
CA GLY A 406 21.31 17.96 24.42
C GLY A 406 20.63 19.08 23.62
N GLY A 407 19.40 19.49 23.95
CA GLY A 407 18.77 20.67 23.35
C GLY A 407 18.27 20.51 21.90
N CYS A 408 18.32 19.30 21.32
CA CYS A 408 17.74 19.02 20.00
C CYS A 408 16.55 18.09 20.05
N THR A 409 15.40 18.71 20.28
CA THR A 409 14.11 18.11 19.97
C THR A 409 14.01 18.00 18.45
N ALA A 410 14.19 16.79 17.92
CA ALA A 410 13.98 16.53 16.51
C ALA A 410 12.49 16.71 16.23
N ALA A 411 12.15 17.89 15.71
CA ALA A 411 10.84 18.14 15.18
C ALA A 411 10.63 17.23 13.98
N ILE A 412 9.45 16.62 13.91
CA ILE A 412 8.98 15.90 12.74
C ILE A 412 7.95 16.83 12.08
N PRO A 413 8.01 17.01 10.75
CA PRO A 413 6.96 17.71 10.03
C PRO A 413 5.60 17.11 10.40
N GLY A 414 4.73 17.93 10.98
CA GLY A 414 3.41 17.51 11.40
C GLY A 414 2.39 17.65 10.29
N LYS A 415 1.13 17.33 10.63
CA LYS A 415 0.03 17.44 9.68
C LYS A 415 -0.28 18.91 9.40
N PRO A 416 -0.73 19.25 8.19
CA PRO A 416 -1.17 20.60 7.87
C PRO A 416 -2.38 21.00 8.74
N THR A 417 -2.29 22.19 9.33
CA THR A 417 -3.32 22.81 10.17
C THR A 417 -4.11 23.90 9.44
N ARG A 418 -3.57 24.39 8.32
CA ARG A 418 -4.25 25.33 7.42
C ARG A 418 -3.76 25.12 6.00
N TYR A 419 -4.69 25.29 5.06
CA TYR A 419 -4.47 25.20 3.63
C TYR A 419 -5.19 26.38 2.95
N THR A 420 -4.49 27.14 2.14
CA THR A 420 -5.07 28.20 1.30
C THR A 420 -4.80 27.82 -0.15
N ASP A 421 -5.84 27.70 -0.97
CA ASP A 421 -5.69 27.34 -2.38
C ASP A 421 -5.33 28.54 -3.28
N GLU A 422 -5.15 28.26 -4.57
CA GLU A 422 -4.76 29.22 -5.61
C GLU A 422 -5.78 30.35 -5.82
N LEU A 423 -7.02 30.19 -5.31
CA LEU A 423 -8.08 31.18 -5.33
C LEU A 423 -8.21 31.92 -3.99
N ASN A 424 -7.22 31.80 -3.10
CA ASN A 424 -7.20 32.34 -1.73
C ASN A 424 -8.31 31.81 -0.82
N ARG A 425 -8.88 30.64 -1.12
CA ARG A 425 -9.90 30.01 -0.27
C ARG A 425 -9.21 29.19 0.82
N VAL A 426 -9.62 29.37 2.08
CA VAL A 426 -8.94 28.80 3.25
C VAL A 426 -9.69 27.60 3.81
N THR A 427 -9.02 26.46 3.90
CA THR A 427 -9.43 25.29 4.69
C THR A 427 -8.60 25.24 5.97
N ASN A 428 -9.25 25.16 7.12
CA ASN A 428 -8.60 25.00 8.42
C ASN A 428 -8.72 23.55 8.90
N VAL A 429 -7.66 23.03 9.51
CA VAL A 429 -7.58 21.67 10.05
C VAL A 429 -7.14 21.78 11.51
N LYS A 430 -8.00 21.35 12.42
CA LYS A 430 -7.68 21.25 13.84
C LYS A 430 -7.20 19.84 14.13
N LEU A 431 -6.08 19.73 14.82
CA LEU A 431 -5.54 18.46 15.28
C LEU A 431 -5.96 18.21 16.74
N ASP A 432 -6.17 16.94 17.08
CA ASP A 432 -6.29 16.49 18.47
C ASP A 432 -4.93 16.66 19.17
N THR A 433 -4.92 17.32 20.32
CA THR A 433 -3.67 17.65 21.02
C THR A 433 -2.93 16.44 21.56
N ASN A 434 -3.63 15.32 21.78
CA ASN A 434 -3.04 14.11 22.35
C ASN A 434 -2.58 13.14 21.26
N SER A 435 -3.40 12.93 20.22
CA SER A 435 -3.08 11.96 19.15
C SER A 435 -2.41 12.58 17.92
N ASN A 436 -2.43 13.91 17.78
CA ASN A 436 -2.01 14.61 16.56
C ASN A 436 -2.78 14.12 15.30
N GLU A 437 -4.02 13.67 15.49
CA GLU A 437 -4.95 13.31 14.41
C GLU A 437 -5.87 14.45 14.05
N ILE A 438 -6.46 14.40 12.85
CA ILE A 438 -7.45 15.39 12.44
C ILE A 438 -8.69 15.24 13.33
N ALA A 439 -8.97 16.27 14.12
CA ALA A 439 -10.14 16.40 14.97
C ALA A 439 -11.25 17.17 14.25
N GLU A 440 -10.91 18.15 13.42
CA GLU A 440 -11.89 18.98 12.71
C GLU A 440 -11.30 19.54 11.41
N ILE A 441 -12.14 19.65 10.38
CA ILE A 441 -11.86 20.32 9.11
C ILE A 441 -12.93 21.37 8.91
N THR A 442 -12.56 22.58 8.52
CA THR A 442 -13.47 23.66 8.14
C THR A 442 -13.08 24.18 6.76
N TYR A 443 -13.98 24.03 5.78
CA TYR A 443 -13.81 24.50 4.41
C TYR A 443 -14.01 26.02 4.28
N PRO A 444 -13.66 26.61 3.13
CA PRO A 444 -13.73 28.06 2.92
C PRO A 444 -15.11 28.67 3.11
N SER A 445 -16.19 27.92 2.82
CA SER A 445 -17.56 28.40 3.05
C SER A 445 -18.05 28.18 4.48
N GLY A 446 -17.19 27.77 5.41
CA GLY A 446 -17.47 27.62 6.84
C GLY A 446 -18.05 26.26 7.26
N HIS A 447 -18.54 25.46 6.31
CA HIS A 447 -18.96 24.08 6.59
C HIS A 447 -17.74 23.15 6.76
N GLY A 448 -17.93 21.93 7.26
CA GLY A 448 -16.82 21.04 7.54
C GLY A 448 -17.21 19.74 8.23
N TYR A 449 -16.22 19.11 8.88
CA TYR A 449 -16.39 17.84 9.58
C TYR A 449 -15.68 17.85 10.93
N ILE A 450 -16.28 17.21 11.94
CA ILE A 450 -15.66 16.95 13.24
C ILE A 450 -15.59 15.43 13.44
N TYR A 451 -14.44 14.93 13.88
CA TYR A 451 -14.21 13.51 14.11
C TYR A 451 -14.06 13.24 15.61
N GLN A 452 -14.80 12.24 16.10
CA GLN A 452 -14.59 11.68 17.43
C GLN A 452 -13.96 10.31 17.31
N ARG A 453 -13.08 9.99 18.27
CA ARG A 453 -12.30 8.76 18.27
C ARG A 453 -12.29 8.10 19.64
N ASP A 454 -12.06 6.79 19.66
CA ASP A 454 -11.75 6.06 20.89
C ASP A 454 -10.26 6.18 21.24
N ALA A 455 -9.85 5.58 22.37
CA ALA A 455 -8.45 5.58 22.83
C ALA A 455 -7.48 4.84 21.90
N ARG A 456 -7.98 4.10 20.91
CA ARG A 456 -7.21 3.40 19.86
C ARG A 456 -7.28 4.12 18.51
N SER A 457 -7.73 5.38 18.52
CA SER A 457 -7.82 6.22 17.33
C SER A 457 -8.87 5.75 16.29
N ASN A 458 -9.76 4.81 16.65
CA ASN A 458 -10.87 4.40 15.79
C ASN A 458 -11.94 5.50 15.71
N ILE A 459 -12.47 5.83 14.53
CA ILE A 459 -13.52 6.85 14.36
C ILE A 459 -14.83 6.33 14.94
N THR A 460 -15.30 6.89 16.05
CA THR A 460 -16.56 6.53 16.70
C THR A 460 -17.73 7.40 16.27
N ALA A 461 -17.49 8.63 15.83
CA ALA A 461 -18.51 9.48 15.22
C ALA A 461 -17.91 10.49 14.26
N THR A 462 -18.72 10.92 13.29
CA THR A 462 -18.43 12.07 12.43
C THR A 462 -19.63 13.00 12.40
N TYR A 463 -19.35 14.27 12.62
CA TYR A 463 -20.34 15.34 12.59
C TYR A 463 -20.10 16.18 11.36
N GLU A 464 -21.18 16.51 10.66
CA GLU A 464 -21.18 17.59 9.69
C GLU A 464 -21.26 18.91 10.45
N LYS A 465 -20.29 19.79 10.21
CA LYS A 465 -20.26 21.15 10.75
C LYS A 465 -20.91 22.07 9.71
N PRO A 466 -22.05 22.71 10.01
CA PRO A 466 -22.70 23.63 9.08
C PRO A 466 -22.01 25.01 9.10
N SER A 467 -22.18 25.77 8.01
CA SER A 467 -21.54 27.09 7.81
C SER A 467 -22.16 28.23 8.61
N ASN A 468 -23.41 28.10 9.03
CA ASN A 468 -24.24 29.16 9.63
C ASN A 468 -24.25 29.14 11.17
N GLY A 469 -23.33 28.41 11.81
CA GLY A 469 -23.25 28.32 13.27
C GLY A 469 -24.36 27.51 13.93
N THR A 470 -25.20 26.80 13.16
CA THR A 470 -26.12 25.81 13.77
C THR A 470 -25.32 24.65 14.36
N SER A 471 -25.93 23.91 15.29
CA SER A 471 -25.28 22.75 15.90
C SER A 471 -24.87 21.72 14.85
N SER A 472 -23.67 21.16 15.00
CA SER A 472 -23.18 20.08 14.14
C SER A 472 -24.09 18.86 14.22
N VAL A 473 -24.34 18.20 13.09
CA VAL A 473 -25.23 17.04 12.99
C VAL A 473 -24.40 15.78 12.83
N ILE A 474 -24.73 14.73 13.57
CA ILE A 474 -24.05 13.44 13.44
C ILE A 474 -24.48 12.79 12.12
N ILE A 475 -23.52 12.49 11.25
CA ILE A 475 -23.79 11.83 9.97
C ILE A 475 -23.30 10.38 9.92
N TYR A 476 -22.49 9.99 10.92
CA TYR A 476 -21.96 8.65 11.06
C TYR A 476 -21.63 8.37 12.53
N LYS A 477 -21.96 7.17 12.99
CA LYS A 477 -21.44 6.59 14.24
C LYS A 477 -20.93 5.18 14.01
N ALA A 478 -19.99 4.78 14.84
CA ALA A 478 -19.49 3.42 14.91
C ALA A 478 -19.20 3.02 16.34
N ASN A 479 -19.37 1.73 16.61
CA ASN A 479 -18.95 1.12 17.87
C ASN A 479 -17.90 0.04 17.61
N TYR A 480 -16.93 -0.02 18.51
CA TYR A 480 -15.85 -0.99 18.51
C TYR A 480 -15.87 -1.73 19.84
N THR A 481 -15.36 -2.96 19.88
CA THR A 481 -15.21 -3.68 21.15
C THR A 481 -14.29 -2.91 22.09
N SER A 482 -14.69 -2.67 23.33
CA SER A 482 -13.80 -2.09 24.35
C SER A 482 -12.78 -3.10 24.86
N ASN A 483 -13.11 -4.40 24.79
CA ASN A 483 -12.19 -5.49 25.08
C ASN A 483 -11.38 -5.85 23.82
N CYS A 484 -10.07 -5.61 23.89
CA CYS A 484 -9.13 -5.84 22.80
C CYS A 484 -8.28 -7.11 23.01
N ALA A 485 -8.84 -8.17 23.61
CA ALA A 485 -8.09 -9.41 23.82
C ALA A 485 -7.65 -10.09 22.51
N ASN A 486 -8.40 -9.90 21.42
CA ASN A 486 -8.10 -10.46 20.11
C ASN A 486 -7.86 -9.36 19.07
N ALA A 487 -6.60 -9.19 18.65
CA ALA A 487 -6.18 -8.18 17.69
C ALA A 487 -6.88 -8.30 16.32
N LEU A 488 -7.31 -9.51 15.93
CA LEU A 488 -7.96 -9.76 14.63
C LEU A 488 -9.34 -9.10 14.51
N VAL A 489 -10.03 -8.90 15.65
CA VAL A 489 -11.39 -8.31 15.71
C VAL A 489 -11.44 -7.00 16.50
N CYS A 490 -10.37 -6.66 17.22
CA CYS A 490 -10.33 -5.54 18.16
C CYS A 490 -10.67 -4.18 17.52
N ASN A 491 -10.08 -3.90 16.36
CA ASN A 491 -10.31 -2.66 15.62
C ASN A 491 -11.37 -2.82 14.51
N GLN A 492 -12.13 -3.90 14.56
CA GLN A 492 -13.27 -4.12 13.66
C GLN A 492 -14.55 -3.55 14.29
N VAL A 493 -15.46 -3.07 13.43
CA VAL A 493 -16.64 -2.33 13.86
C VAL A 493 -17.77 -3.28 14.25
N ASN A 494 -18.30 -3.17 15.47
CA ASN A 494 -19.46 -3.97 15.91
C ASN A 494 -20.75 -3.52 15.21
N TRP A 495 -20.92 -2.21 15.03
CA TRP A 495 -22.03 -1.64 14.28
C TRP A 495 -21.70 -0.24 13.77
N THR A 496 -22.32 0.15 12.66
CA THR A 496 -22.34 1.52 12.14
C THR A 496 -23.75 2.06 12.09
N GLU A 497 -23.93 3.36 12.23
CA GLU A 497 -25.21 4.06 12.16
C GLU A 497 -25.06 5.27 11.23
N ASP A 498 -25.96 5.41 10.27
CA ASP A 498 -25.97 6.53 9.33
C ASP A 498 -26.69 7.78 9.90
N ALA A 499 -26.69 8.88 9.14
CA ALA A 499 -27.38 10.12 9.51
C ALA A 499 -28.91 9.97 9.72
N LYS A 500 -29.53 8.90 9.20
CA LYS A 500 -30.96 8.61 9.35
C LYS A 500 -31.25 7.72 10.56
N GLY A 501 -30.22 7.34 11.34
CA GLY A 501 -30.34 6.41 12.46
C GLY A 501 -30.43 4.94 12.02
N ASN A 502 -30.17 4.63 10.75
CA ASN A 502 -30.17 3.25 10.29
C ASN A 502 -28.89 2.55 10.74
N ARG A 503 -29.04 1.51 11.56
CA ARG A 503 -27.92 0.75 12.11
C ARG A 503 -27.64 -0.53 11.31
N THR A 504 -26.38 -0.71 10.92
CA THR A 504 -25.85 -1.97 10.37
C THR A 504 -24.95 -2.64 11.41
N ASN A 505 -25.23 -3.90 11.75
CA ASN A 505 -24.47 -4.65 12.75
C ASN A 505 -23.57 -5.70 12.08
N TYR A 506 -22.41 -5.97 12.68
CA TYR A 506 -21.43 -6.92 12.19
C TYR A 506 -21.03 -7.89 13.30
N THR A 507 -20.72 -9.12 12.90
CA THR A 507 -20.02 -10.08 13.77
C THR A 507 -18.86 -10.68 12.99
N TYR A 508 -17.89 -11.23 13.68
CA TYR A 508 -16.63 -11.68 13.10
C TYR A 508 -16.23 -13.07 13.60
N PHE A 509 -15.42 -13.76 12.80
CA PHE A 509 -14.74 -14.98 13.22
C PHE A 509 -13.49 -14.62 14.01
N GLU A 510 -13.40 -15.06 15.27
CA GLU A 510 -12.25 -14.78 16.14
C GLU A 510 -10.94 -15.40 15.63
N SER A 511 -10.99 -16.48 14.85
CA SER A 511 -9.80 -17.20 14.38
C SER A 511 -9.06 -16.51 13.23
N HIS A 512 -9.73 -15.65 12.46
CA HIS A 512 -9.14 -15.01 11.28
C HIS A 512 -9.67 -13.60 10.96
N GLY A 513 -10.55 -13.05 11.80
CA GLY A 513 -11.10 -11.69 11.63
C GLY A 513 -12.04 -11.50 10.43
N GLY A 514 -12.46 -12.57 9.76
CA GLY A 514 -13.42 -12.47 8.65
C GLY A 514 -14.80 -12.08 9.16
N ILE A 515 -15.55 -11.28 8.40
CA ILE A 515 -16.96 -10.98 8.71
C ILE A 515 -17.72 -12.30 8.74
N LYS A 516 -18.47 -12.55 9.81
CA LYS A 516 -19.35 -13.72 9.97
C LYS A 516 -20.78 -13.40 9.57
N THR A 517 -21.32 -12.28 10.06
CA THR A 517 -22.63 -11.79 9.64
C THR A 517 -22.64 -10.27 9.46
N LYS A 518 -23.45 -9.79 8.52
CA LYS A 518 -23.78 -8.36 8.35
C LYS A 518 -25.29 -8.20 8.35
N THR A 519 -25.82 -7.46 9.31
CA THR A 519 -27.28 -7.24 9.47
C THR A 519 -27.58 -5.77 9.19
N MET A 520 -28.28 -5.51 8.09
CA MET A 520 -28.75 -4.18 7.71
C MET A 520 -29.92 -3.73 8.61
N PRO A 521 -30.28 -2.43 8.63
CA PRO A 521 -31.51 -1.95 9.25
C PRO A 521 -32.75 -2.69 8.72
N SER A 522 -33.82 -2.76 9.53
CA SER A 522 -35.11 -3.27 9.05
C SER A 522 -35.73 -2.33 8.03
N ASN A 523 -36.46 -2.89 7.08
CA ASN A 523 -37.38 -2.13 6.25
C ASN A 523 -38.66 -1.75 7.05
N ASN A 524 -39.60 -1.08 6.39
CA ASN A 524 -40.87 -0.65 7.00
C ASN A 524 -41.74 -1.83 7.50
N ASP A 525 -41.51 -3.04 6.99
CA ASP A 525 -42.23 -4.26 7.37
C ASP A 525 -41.56 -5.00 8.55
N GLY A 526 -40.50 -4.43 9.13
CA GLY A 526 -39.74 -5.06 10.22
C GLY A 526 -38.84 -6.20 9.77
N VAL A 527 -38.58 -6.33 8.46
CA VAL A 527 -37.68 -7.33 7.88
C VAL A 527 -36.29 -6.76 7.73
N TYR A 528 -35.31 -7.45 8.31
CA TYR A 528 -33.89 -7.16 8.26
C TYR A 528 -33.24 -7.94 7.13
N ARG A 529 -32.51 -7.26 6.24
CA ARG A 529 -31.60 -7.98 5.34
C ARG A 529 -30.37 -8.42 6.13
N ARG A 530 -30.06 -9.71 6.09
CA ARG A 530 -28.85 -10.25 6.71
C ARG A 530 -28.04 -11.04 5.70
N ASP A 531 -26.74 -10.79 5.70
CA ASP A 531 -25.75 -11.56 4.97
C ASP A 531 -24.97 -12.46 5.94
N PHE A 532 -24.79 -13.73 5.57
CA PHE A 532 -23.96 -14.72 6.25
C PHE A 532 -22.77 -15.07 5.37
N TYR A 533 -21.60 -15.19 5.98
CA TYR A 533 -20.35 -15.43 5.27
C TYR A 533 -19.69 -16.69 5.83
N PHE A 534 -19.33 -17.61 4.95
CA PHE A 534 -18.73 -18.89 5.31
C PHE A 534 -17.34 -18.99 4.71
N TYR A 535 -16.41 -19.44 5.54
CA TYR A 535 -15.00 -19.54 5.19
C TYR A 535 -14.52 -20.97 5.31
N GLU A 536 -13.56 -21.32 4.45
CA GLU A 536 -12.81 -22.56 4.55
C GLU A 536 -11.33 -22.23 4.79
N GLY A 537 -10.73 -22.98 5.71
CA GLY A 537 -9.29 -22.94 5.94
C GLY A 537 -8.57 -23.87 4.98
N LEU A 538 -7.71 -23.31 4.12
CA LEU A 538 -6.80 -24.06 3.27
C LEU A 538 -5.43 -24.15 3.95
N ASN A 539 -4.96 -25.37 4.24
CA ASN A 539 -3.59 -25.57 4.67
C ASN A 539 -2.64 -25.44 3.46
N THR A 540 -1.73 -24.47 3.54
CA THR A 540 -0.74 -24.21 2.50
C THR A 540 0.53 -25.05 2.65
N GLY A 541 0.72 -25.70 3.80
CA GLY A 541 1.94 -26.33 4.29
C GLY A 541 2.70 -25.44 5.28
N ASN A 542 2.55 -24.12 5.16
CA ASN A 542 3.20 -23.12 6.00
C ASN A 542 2.15 -22.18 6.65
N GLY A 543 1.08 -22.78 7.17
CA GLY A 543 -0.06 -22.08 7.78
C GLY A 543 -1.38 -22.27 7.04
N THR A 544 -2.45 -21.78 7.66
CA THR A 544 -3.81 -21.88 7.15
C THR A 544 -4.27 -20.54 6.61
N VAL A 545 -4.73 -20.53 5.37
CA VAL A 545 -5.32 -19.38 4.67
C VAL A 545 -6.84 -19.50 4.70
N TYR A 546 -7.54 -18.45 5.10
CA TYR A 546 -9.01 -18.46 5.15
C TYR A 546 -9.61 -17.77 3.94
N ARG A 547 -10.54 -18.46 3.27
CA ARG A 547 -11.18 -18.02 2.02
C ARG A 547 -12.69 -18.09 2.15
N MET A 548 -13.39 -17.03 1.75
CA MET A 548 -14.86 -17.01 1.76
C MET A 548 -15.36 -17.91 0.63
N ILE A 549 -15.90 -19.08 0.96
CA ILE A 549 -16.38 -20.06 -0.03
C ILE A 549 -17.87 -19.91 -0.33
N ARG A 550 -18.61 -19.24 0.55
CA ARG A 550 -20.05 -19.06 0.41
C ARG A 550 -20.52 -17.79 1.12
N GLN A 551 -21.46 -17.10 0.48
CA GLN A 551 -22.23 -16.01 1.07
C GLN A 551 -23.71 -16.28 0.86
N GLU A 552 -24.52 -16.03 1.89
CA GLU A 552 -25.97 -16.12 1.82
C GLU A 552 -26.59 -14.78 2.21
N SER A 553 -27.64 -14.36 1.52
CA SER A 553 -28.37 -13.13 1.81
C SER A 553 -29.87 -13.41 1.85
N CYS A 554 -30.54 -13.03 2.94
CA CYS A 554 -31.98 -13.26 3.13
C CYS A 554 -32.63 -12.15 3.97
N GLY A 555 -33.96 -12.06 3.91
CA GLY A 555 -34.78 -11.26 4.81
C GLY A 555 -35.16 -12.06 6.06
N LEU A 556 -35.02 -11.46 7.24
CA LEU A 556 -35.34 -12.06 8.54
C LEU A 556 -36.20 -11.11 9.36
N ILE A 557 -37.18 -11.63 10.11
CA ILE A 557 -37.86 -10.84 11.14
C ILE A 557 -37.07 -10.85 12.46
N ALA A 558 -37.40 -9.96 13.40
CA ALA A 558 -36.66 -9.79 14.66
C ALA A 558 -36.44 -11.10 15.44
N THR A 559 -37.44 -11.99 15.49
CA THR A 559 -37.36 -13.29 16.18
C THR A 559 -36.40 -14.27 15.52
N GLN A 560 -35.98 -14.02 14.28
CA GLN A 560 -35.07 -14.86 13.50
C GLN A 560 -33.63 -14.33 13.47
N LEU A 561 -33.34 -13.20 14.14
CA LEU A 561 -31.99 -12.61 14.15
C LEU A 561 -30.95 -13.44 14.94
N THR A 562 -31.36 -14.51 15.60
CA THR A 562 -30.44 -15.50 16.21
C THR A 562 -30.04 -16.62 15.24
N ALA A 563 -30.64 -16.68 14.04
CA ALA A 563 -30.29 -17.65 13.03
C ALA A 563 -28.81 -17.56 12.64
N THR A 564 -28.20 -18.72 12.37
CA THR A 564 -26.78 -18.86 12.00
C THR A 564 -26.58 -19.04 10.49
N THR A 565 -27.65 -19.27 9.73
CA THR A 565 -27.69 -19.38 8.27
C THR A 565 -29.00 -18.79 7.74
N CYS A 566 -29.10 -18.57 6.44
CA CYS A 566 -30.37 -18.16 5.84
C CYS A 566 -31.37 -19.34 5.76
N PRO A 567 -32.68 -19.07 5.76
CA PRO A 567 -33.70 -20.05 5.40
C PRO A 567 -33.47 -20.59 3.98
N VAL A 568 -33.68 -21.89 3.78
CA VAL A 568 -33.49 -22.55 2.48
C VAL A 568 -34.76 -22.36 1.64
N ASN A 569 -34.86 -21.26 0.90
CA ASN A 569 -36.00 -20.91 0.04
C ASN A 569 -35.57 -20.08 -1.19
N ALA A 570 -36.52 -19.77 -2.09
CA ALA A 570 -36.24 -19.05 -3.34
C ALA A 570 -35.85 -17.55 -3.15
N ASP A 571 -36.16 -16.97 -1.99
CA ASP A 571 -35.85 -15.58 -1.68
C ASP A 571 -34.42 -15.40 -1.16
N THR A 572 -33.85 -16.45 -0.57
CA THR A 572 -32.43 -16.49 -0.20
C THR A 572 -31.56 -16.45 -1.44
N LYS A 573 -30.57 -15.56 -1.46
CA LYS A 573 -29.54 -15.51 -2.50
C LYS A 573 -28.28 -16.18 -1.98
N VAL A 574 -27.74 -17.11 -2.74
CA VAL A 574 -26.54 -17.87 -2.41
C VAL A 574 -25.48 -17.59 -3.46
N GLN A 575 -24.31 -17.15 -3.02
CA GLN A 575 -23.10 -17.08 -3.81
C GLN A 575 -22.13 -18.13 -3.29
N SER A 576 -21.64 -19.01 -4.17
CA SER A 576 -20.58 -19.97 -3.87
C SER A 576 -19.33 -19.62 -4.68
N THR A 577 -18.15 -19.82 -4.11
CA THR A 577 -16.87 -19.50 -4.74
C THR A 577 -15.90 -20.66 -4.63
N ILE A 578 -15.39 -21.11 -5.77
CA ILE A 578 -14.25 -22.03 -5.85
C ILE A 578 -13.03 -21.19 -6.19
N TYR A 579 -11.90 -21.46 -5.55
CA TYR A 579 -10.68 -20.67 -5.69
C TYR A 579 -9.65 -21.37 -6.55
N TRP A 580 -8.94 -20.58 -7.35
CA TRP A 580 -7.87 -21.02 -8.21
C TRP A 580 -6.63 -21.41 -7.38
N LYS A 581 -6.29 -22.69 -7.43
CA LYS A 581 -5.12 -23.27 -6.72
C LYS A 581 -5.14 -22.90 -5.22
N LYS A 582 -3.97 -22.60 -4.67
CA LYS A 582 -3.78 -22.18 -3.27
C LYS A 582 -3.90 -20.66 -3.09
N THR A 583 -4.56 -19.93 -4.00
CA THR A 583 -4.56 -18.46 -4.02
C THR A 583 -5.88 -17.88 -3.49
N PHE A 584 -6.01 -16.55 -3.52
CA PHE A 584 -7.26 -15.82 -3.26
C PHE A 584 -8.06 -15.49 -4.52
N LEU A 585 -7.63 -15.93 -5.69
CA LEU A 585 -8.32 -15.67 -6.94
C LEU A 585 -9.48 -16.66 -7.13
N PRO A 586 -10.69 -16.21 -7.49
CA PRO A 586 -11.81 -17.12 -7.75
C PRO A 586 -11.61 -17.87 -9.06
N GLU A 587 -11.64 -19.21 -9.05
CA GLU A 587 -11.72 -20.01 -10.28
C GLU A 587 -13.15 -20.06 -10.81
N SER A 588 -14.15 -20.10 -9.93
CA SER A 588 -15.54 -19.92 -10.31
C SER A 588 -16.38 -19.26 -9.22
N VAL A 589 -17.42 -18.55 -9.64
CA VAL A 589 -18.44 -17.97 -8.77
C VAL A 589 -19.81 -18.40 -9.30
N THR A 590 -20.59 -19.05 -8.44
CA THR A 590 -21.96 -19.49 -8.75
C THR A 590 -22.97 -18.70 -7.93
N LEU A 591 -23.94 -18.08 -8.60
CA LEU A 591 -25.09 -17.43 -7.98
C LEU A 591 -26.33 -18.30 -8.16
N THR A 592 -27.07 -18.52 -7.09
CA THR A 592 -28.32 -19.29 -7.12
C THR A 592 -29.26 -18.83 -6.00
N ASP A 593 -30.48 -19.36 -5.96
CA ASP A 593 -31.37 -19.19 -4.81
C ASP A 593 -31.07 -20.21 -3.70
N GLY A 594 -31.73 -20.09 -2.55
CA GLY A 594 -31.56 -21.05 -1.45
C GLY A 594 -31.98 -22.48 -1.79
N LEU A 595 -32.73 -22.69 -2.88
CA LEU A 595 -33.15 -24.01 -3.35
C LEU A 595 -32.22 -24.59 -4.44
N GLY A 596 -31.22 -23.83 -4.91
CA GLY A 596 -30.31 -24.26 -5.96
C GLY A 596 -30.87 -24.11 -7.39
N ASN A 597 -31.96 -23.36 -7.57
CA ASN A 597 -32.55 -23.18 -8.88
C ASN A 597 -31.74 -22.21 -9.76
N SER A 598 -31.74 -22.48 -11.07
CA SER A 598 -31.17 -21.62 -12.12
C SER A 598 -29.78 -21.07 -11.78
N PRO A 599 -28.78 -21.94 -11.48
CA PRO A 599 -27.46 -21.48 -11.10
C PRO A 599 -26.80 -20.74 -12.26
N LEU A 600 -26.26 -19.56 -11.95
CA LEU A 600 -25.50 -18.71 -12.85
C LEU A 600 -24.03 -18.81 -12.43
N THR A 601 -23.19 -19.43 -13.26
CA THR A 601 -21.79 -19.72 -12.93
C THR A 601 -20.86 -18.96 -13.86
N THR A 602 -19.98 -18.14 -13.28
CA THR A 602 -18.87 -17.50 -13.99
C THR A 602 -17.57 -18.22 -13.64
N ILE A 603 -16.76 -18.57 -14.64
CA ILE A 603 -15.48 -19.26 -14.52
C ILE A 603 -14.37 -18.31 -15.00
N TYR A 604 -13.26 -18.30 -14.27
CA TYR A 604 -12.10 -17.47 -14.57
C TYR A 604 -10.87 -18.35 -14.77
N SER A 605 -10.06 -18.01 -15.77
CA SER A 605 -8.70 -18.53 -15.90
C SER A 605 -7.69 -17.42 -15.70
N TYR A 606 -6.52 -17.79 -15.18
CA TYR A 606 -5.44 -16.86 -14.86
C TYR A 606 -4.13 -17.29 -15.51
N ASN A 607 -3.27 -16.32 -15.83
CA ASN A 607 -1.86 -16.59 -16.10
C ASN A 607 -1.05 -16.71 -14.79
N ASP A 608 0.26 -16.93 -14.91
CA ASP A 608 1.16 -17.10 -13.77
C ASP A 608 1.39 -15.79 -12.97
N LEU A 609 1.06 -14.63 -13.55
CA LEU A 609 0.98 -13.36 -12.81
C LEU A 609 -0.34 -13.20 -12.05
N GLY A 610 -1.26 -14.16 -12.09
CA GLY A 610 -2.57 -14.03 -11.46
C GLY A 610 -3.51 -13.05 -12.18
N LEU A 611 -3.23 -12.70 -13.43
CA LEU A 611 -4.08 -11.84 -14.26
C LEU A 611 -5.11 -12.68 -15.01
N ILE A 612 -6.35 -12.20 -15.08
CA ILE A 612 -7.47 -12.91 -15.72
C ILE A 612 -7.23 -12.98 -17.23
N VAL A 613 -7.05 -14.18 -17.80
CA VAL A 613 -6.85 -14.39 -19.25
C VAL A 613 -8.13 -14.77 -20.00
N ASN A 614 -9.11 -15.35 -19.30
CA ASN A 614 -10.45 -15.53 -19.85
C ASN A 614 -11.51 -15.52 -18.74
N THR A 615 -12.74 -15.22 -19.14
CA THR A 615 -13.93 -15.27 -18.29
C THR A 615 -15.06 -15.89 -19.09
N ASN A 616 -15.64 -16.97 -18.57
CA ASN A 616 -16.76 -17.72 -19.17
C ASN A 616 -17.97 -17.64 -18.24
N GLY A 617 -19.18 -17.52 -18.75
CA GLY A 617 -20.40 -17.36 -17.99
C GLY A 617 -20.92 -15.92 -17.93
N PRO A 618 -22.05 -15.68 -17.24
CA PRO A 618 -22.60 -16.52 -16.18
C PRO A 618 -23.52 -17.67 -16.64
N ARG A 619 -23.84 -17.76 -17.93
CA ARG A 619 -24.76 -18.79 -18.44
C ARG A 619 -23.98 -19.99 -18.97
N ASN A 620 -24.42 -21.20 -18.64
CA ASN A 620 -23.77 -22.43 -19.08
C ASN A 620 -24.31 -22.95 -20.43
N ASP A 621 -25.38 -22.35 -20.95
CA ASP A 621 -26.07 -22.79 -22.16
C ASP A 621 -25.65 -22.01 -23.42
N ILE A 622 -24.71 -21.07 -23.30
CA ILE A 622 -24.17 -20.27 -24.40
C ILE A 622 -22.64 -20.14 -24.26
N ASN A 623 -21.91 -19.97 -25.37
CA ASN A 623 -20.49 -19.61 -25.31
C ASN A 623 -20.37 -18.09 -25.10
N ASP A 624 -20.30 -17.69 -23.85
CA ASP A 624 -20.10 -16.30 -23.41
C ASP A 624 -18.65 -16.04 -22.93
N VAL A 625 -17.67 -16.69 -23.56
CA VAL A 625 -16.25 -16.54 -23.20
C VAL A 625 -15.67 -15.23 -23.73
N SER A 626 -15.10 -14.43 -22.83
CA SER A 626 -14.23 -13.29 -23.11
C SER A 626 -12.76 -13.61 -22.83
N TYR A 627 -11.85 -12.94 -23.54
CA TYR A 627 -10.40 -13.15 -23.43
C TYR A 627 -9.67 -11.84 -23.19
N ARG A 628 -8.54 -11.92 -22.49
CA ARG A 628 -7.63 -10.81 -22.24
C ARG A 628 -6.19 -11.26 -22.46
N THR A 629 -5.38 -10.40 -23.04
CA THR A 629 -3.95 -10.62 -23.24
C THR A 629 -3.17 -9.47 -22.62
N TYR A 630 -2.09 -9.82 -21.93
CA TYR A 630 -1.22 -8.86 -21.26
C TYR A 630 0.19 -8.94 -21.83
N ASP A 631 0.96 -7.86 -21.70
CA ASP A 631 2.39 -7.91 -21.94
C ASP A 631 3.18 -8.44 -20.72
N ALA A 632 4.50 -8.49 -20.81
CA ALA A 632 5.37 -9.07 -19.79
C ALA A 632 5.46 -8.26 -18.47
N VAL A 633 4.88 -7.05 -18.43
CA VAL A 633 4.73 -6.26 -17.19
C VAL A 633 3.29 -6.21 -16.69
N GLY A 634 2.39 -6.94 -17.34
CA GLY A 634 1.00 -7.10 -16.90
C GLY A 634 0.04 -6.03 -17.41
N ARG A 635 0.41 -5.24 -18.42
CA ARG A 635 -0.50 -4.25 -19.03
C ARG A 635 -1.42 -4.93 -20.01
N LEU A 636 -2.70 -4.60 -19.97
CA LEU A 636 -3.73 -5.17 -20.84
C LEU A 636 -3.53 -4.67 -22.27
N ILE A 637 -3.10 -5.52 -23.20
CA ILE A 637 -2.83 -5.12 -24.59
C ILE A 637 -3.95 -5.54 -25.55
N PHE A 638 -4.81 -6.47 -25.16
CA PHE A 638 -5.89 -6.95 -26.02
C PHE A 638 -7.06 -7.51 -25.22
N GLU A 639 -8.28 -7.20 -25.68
CA GLU A 639 -9.55 -7.69 -25.14
C GLU A 639 -10.41 -8.26 -26.26
N ILE A 640 -11.01 -9.43 -26.03
CA ILE A 640 -11.96 -10.05 -26.94
C ILE A 640 -13.26 -10.29 -26.17
N SER A 641 -14.34 -9.68 -26.63
CA SER A 641 -15.66 -9.86 -26.04
C SER A 641 -16.25 -11.24 -26.36
N PRO A 642 -17.27 -11.68 -25.60
CA PRO A 642 -18.07 -12.84 -25.93
C PRO A 642 -18.64 -12.80 -27.35
N LEU A 643 -18.92 -13.97 -27.93
CA LEU A 643 -19.57 -14.06 -29.24
C LEU A 643 -21.01 -13.56 -29.10
N PRO A 644 -21.42 -12.51 -29.83
CA PRO A 644 -22.79 -12.02 -29.74
C PRO A 644 -23.77 -13.11 -30.18
N GLY A 645 -24.63 -13.60 -29.27
CA GLY A 645 -25.59 -14.67 -29.55
C GLY A 645 -25.14 -16.08 -29.18
N GLY A 646 -23.94 -16.25 -28.60
CA GLY A 646 -23.57 -17.48 -27.90
C GLY A 646 -23.05 -18.62 -28.78
N GLU A 647 -23.42 -18.75 -30.05
CA GLU A 647 -22.81 -19.72 -30.98
C GLU A 647 -22.94 -19.26 -32.45
N CYS A 648 -22.00 -19.72 -33.28
CA CYS A 648 -22.20 -19.78 -34.72
C CYS A 648 -23.13 -20.96 -35.01
N GLN A 649 -24.43 -20.72 -35.14
CA GLN A 649 -25.33 -21.81 -35.55
C GLN A 649 -24.99 -22.25 -36.98
N ASN A 650 -24.88 -23.56 -37.20
CA ASN A 650 -24.71 -24.21 -38.51
C ASN A 650 -25.96 -24.08 -39.41
N THR A 651 -26.64 -22.94 -39.37
CA THR A 651 -27.94 -22.68 -40.03
C THR A 651 -27.83 -21.83 -41.29
N GLY A 652 -26.61 -21.59 -41.80
CA GLY A 652 -26.38 -20.74 -42.98
C GLY A 652 -26.50 -19.23 -42.70
N GLN A 653 -26.62 -18.84 -41.43
CA GLN A 653 -26.59 -17.44 -40.99
C GLN A 653 -25.14 -17.01 -40.71
N ALA A 654 -24.71 -15.86 -41.23
CA ALA A 654 -23.36 -15.34 -41.02
C ALA A 654 -23.08 -15.17 -39.51
N CYS A 655 -21.96 -15.74 -39.03
CA CYS A 655 -21.52 -15.56 -37.65
C CYS A 655 -21.43 -14.08 -37.30
N ARG A 656 -22.02 -13.68 -36.16
CA ARG A 656 -21.75 -12.36 -35.61
C ARG A 656 -20.30 -12.31 -35.17
N VAL A 657 -19.60 -11.25 -35.52
CA VAL A 657 -18.21 -11.04 -35.11
C VAL A 657 -18.13 -10.58 -33.65
N ARG A 658 -17.05 -10.94 -32.97
CA ARG A 658 -16.76 -10.48 -31.60
C ARG A 658 -16.31 -9.04 -31.65
N LYS A 659 -16.69 -8.24 -30.65
CA LYS A 659 -16.04 -6.95 -30.39
C LYS A 659 -14.64 -7.21 -29.84
N MET A 660 -13.65 -6.51 -30.36
CA MET A 660 -12.26 -6.59 -29.93
C MET A 660 -11.71 -5.20 -29.65
N VAL A 661 -10.84 -5.09 -28.65
CA VAL A 661 -10.17 -3.84 -28.29
C VAL A 661 -8.67 -4.10 -28.14
N LYS A 662 -7.84 -3.27 -28.76
CA LYS A 662 -6.39 -3.35 -28.66
C LYS A 662 -5.82 -2.08 -28.08
N HIS A 663 -4.93 -2.23 -27.10
CA HIS A 663 -4.35 -1.12 -26.37
C HIS A 663 -2.86 -0.99 -26.70
N TYR A 664 -2.40 0.25 -26.82
CA TYR A 664 -1.01 0.58 -27.06
C TYR A 664 -0.55 1.57 -26.01
N TYR A 665 0.58 1.29 -25.38
CA TYR A 665 1.15 2.11 -24.32
C TYR A 665 2.48 2.70 -24.77
N ASN A 666 2.78 3.91 -24.29
CA ASN A 666 4.16 4.41 -24.31
C ASN A 666 4.98 3.73 -23.19
N LYS A 667 6.22 4.20 -23.01
CA LYS A 667 7.09 3.69 -21.94
C LYS A 667 6.64 4.14 -20.55
N ASP A 668 5.92 5.25 -20.40
CA ASP A 668 5.41 5.75 -19.11
C ASP A 668 4.09 5.11 -18.65
N ASP A 669 3.71 3.97 -19.24
CA ASP A 669 2.42 3.28 -18.99
C ASP A 669 1.19 4.12 -19.31
N GLN A 670 1.36 5.11 -20.18
CA GLN A 670 0.25 5.91 -20.68
C GLN A 670 -0.26 5.27 -21.97
N GLU A 671 -1.56 5.02 -22.01
CA GLU A 671 -2.21 4.52 -23.21
C GLU A 671 -2.15 5.61 -24.28
N VAL A 672 -1.48 5.34 -25.40
CA VAL A 672 -1.35 6.28 -26.52
C VAL A 672 -2.34 6.01 -27.64
N ARG A 673 -2.89 4.79 -27.69
CA ARG A 673 -3.90 4.41 -28.67
C ARG A 673 -4.77 3.26 -28.16
N THR A 674 -6.06 3.35 -28.42
CA THR A 674 -7.04 2.27 -28.24
C THR A 674 -7.71 2.00 -29.58
N GLU A 675 -7.54 0.83 -30.16
CA GLU A 675 -8.24 0.42 -31.39
C GLU A 675 -9.47 -0.41 -31.03
N ILE A 676 -10.62 -0.08 -31.60
CA ILE A 676 -11.88 -0.83 -31.43
C ILE A 676 -12.25 -1.44 -32.77
N GLY A 677 -12.56 -2.73 -32.77
CA GLY A 677 -12.84 -3.45 -33.99
C GLY A 677 -13.57 -4.75 -33.74
N SER A 678 -13.45 -5.64 -34.72
CA SER A 678 -14.09 -6.94 -34.65
C SER A 678 -13.28 -8.04 -35.31
N GLY A 679 -13.55 -9.27 -34.90
CA GLY A 679 -12.98 -10.49 -35.46
C GLY A 679 -13.69 -11.73 -34.89
N ASN A 680 -13.31 -12.92 -35.35
CA ASN A 680 -13.84 -14.20 -34.89
C ASN A 680 -12.79 -15.02 -34.12
N ALA A 681 -11.50 -14.83 -34.40
CA ALA A 681 -10.43 -15.62 -33.79
C ALA A 681 -10.21 -15.24 -32.31
N ILE A 682 -10.06 -16.25 -31.46
CA ILE A 682 -9.85 -16.06 -30.01
C ILE A 682 -8.43 -15.61 -29.64
N ASN A 683 -7.54 -15.52 -30.62
CA ASN A 683 -6.19 -14.95 -30.49
C ASN A 683 -6.07 -13.58 -31.18
N GLY A 684 -7.15 -13.05 -31.75
CA GLY A 684 -7.16 -11.78 -32.47
C GLY A 684 -6.46 -11.77 -33.82
N SER A 685 -6.11 -12.93 -34.40
CA SER A 685 -5.38 -12.99 -35.68
C SER A 685 -6.14 -12.37 -36.86
N ASP A 686 -7.46 -12.23 -36.73
CA ASP A 686 -8.36 -11.63 -37.72
C ASP A 686 -8.95 -10.28 -37.26
N PHE A 687 -8.29 -9.62 -36.30
CA PHE A 687 -8.73 -8.32 -35.81
C PHE A 687 -8.73 -7.26 -36.93
N LEU A 688 -9.92 -6.74 -37.21
CA LEU A 688 -10.14 -5.62 -38.11
C LEU A 688 -10.62 -4.42 -37.28
N TRP A 689 -9.75 -3.42 -37.13
CA TRP A 689 -10.10 -2.17 -36.43
C TRP A 689 -11.08 -1.34 -37.27
N SER A 690 -12.00 -0.67 -36.57
CA SER A 690 -13.10 0.13 -37.15
C SER A 690 -13.06 1.59 -36.70
N SER A 691 -12.47 1.83 -35.53
CA SER A 691 -12.19 3.15 -34.98
C SER A 691 -11.00 3.03 -34.04
N ALA A 692 -10.34 4.15 -33.75
CA ALA A 692 -9.34 4.21 -32.70
C ALA A 692 -9.39 5.54 -31.96
N LEU A 693 -9.14 5.52 -30.66
CA LEU A 693 -8.80 6.72 -29.91
C LEU A 693 -7.28 6.87 -29.89
N LYS A 694 -6.78 8.05 -30.22
CA LYS A 694 -5.38 8.42 -30.08
C LYS A 694 -5.24 9.46 -28.98
N MET A 695 -4.38 9.18 -28.01
CA MET A 695 -4.10 10.04 -26.88
C MET A 695 -2.73 10.68 -27.04
N THR A 696 -2.67 12.01 -26.90
CA THR A 696 -1.42 12.77 -26.95
C THR A 696 -1.14 13.39 -25.59
N TYR A 697 0.08 13.18 -25.09
CA TYR A 697 0.55 13.70 -23.83
C TYR A 697 1.58 14.80 -24.07
N ASP A 698 1.62 15.79 -23.19
CA ASP A 698 2.69 16.79 -23.19
C ASP A 698 3.97 16.25 -22.53
N ASN A 699 5.03 17.06 -22.55
CA ASN A 699 6.32 16.72 -21.94
C ASN A 699 6.29 16.63 -20.40
N SER A 700 5.14 16.86 -19.76
CA SER A 700 4.94 16.61 -18.34
C SER A 700 4.15 15.32 -18.06
N GLY A 701 3.76 14.60 -19.12
CA GLY A 701 2.95 13.39 -19.03
C GLY A 701 1.47 13.70 -18.87
N LYS A 702 1.01 14.93 -19.10
CA LYS A 702 -0.42 15.28 -19.00
C LYS A 702 -1.10 15.02 -20.33
N LEU A 703 -2.26 14.37 -20.31
CA LEU A 703 -3.11 14.22 -21.49
C LEU A 703 -3.57 15.61 -21.97
N ILE A 704 -3.22 15.97 -23.20
CA ILE A 704 -3.58 17.26 -23.81
C ILE A 704 -4.57 17.14 -24.96
N LYS A 705 -4.70 15.94 -25.54
CA LYS A 705 -5.57 15.72 -26.70
C LYS A 705 -6.01 14.26 -26.78
N THR A 706 -7.28 14.06 -27.09
CA THR A 706 -7.85 12.77 -27.51
C THR A 706 -8.49 12.95 -28.87
N GLU A 707 -8.12 12.11 -29.83
CA GLU A 707 -8.62 12.16 -31.21
C GLU A 707 -9.26 10.83 -31.58
N GLU A 708 -10.38 10.89 -32.29
CA GLU A 708 -10.97 9.70 -32.91
C GLU A 708 -10.42 9.55 -34.33
N LEU A 709 -9.94 8.35 -34.63
CA LEU A 709 -9.44 7.94 -35.93
C LEU A 709 -10.41 6.91 -36.52
N VAL A 710 -10.67 7.02 -37.81
CA VAL A 710 -11.47 6.06 -38.58
C VAL A 710 -10.56 5.54 -39.71
N PRO A 711 -10.67 4.25 -40.09
CA PRO A 711 -9.86 3.62 -41.14
C PRO A 711 -9.81 4.36 -42.47
#